data_AF-A0A940U3W1-F1
#
_entry.id   AF-A0A940U3W1-F1
#
_cell.length_a   1.000
_cell.length_b   1.000
_cell.length_c   1.000
_cell.angle_alpha   90.00
_cell.angle_beta   90.00
_cell.angle_gamma   90.00
#
_symmetry.space_group_name_H-M   'P 1'
#
loop_
_entity.id
_entity.type
_entity.pdbx_description
1 polymer ?
#
loop_
_entity_poly.entity_id
_entity_poly.type
_entity_poly.pdbx_seq_one_letter_code
_entity_poly.pdbx_strand_id
1 'polypeptide(L)'
;MRRFKKWLIGLVLFFVVFTLFGFFGLPPILKSVLVKKMSEALKREVTIEKIKVNPFTLSASATGIRIQERGGAEPFVSCDEIFINLEILSAVKRALILKELRIQNPYLKVARQDEQTYNFSDLIPKKEQKTEEKATPFLFSLNNIQIENGKIEFWDGVVQKKHTISDLKIGIPFLSNIPYDVQTFVQPSLTAKINGAPYALHGQTKPFAETRETAFDIEISDLDLPYYLAYVPMKLEMKILSALFDAKAKLSFLQPKGKSPSVNISGDLALKKIAVDHPQQKPLLRLPRLEVSIASAQPLVKSFHIKKISIQSLEAEVRRGPKGDLEIQSLIPKAEDKKTPAKPEPEASPLSVEIDEIELTGGKLTFTDLSRKKPFQTVLSPIDAKIEHFSNGKDKKTNYALTIKTEAKEEVQVTGDLSVVPLQGNGKFGIKAVPLKKYAPYYQEFILFDLADGWLDFSTGYQYHQEEKEMAVSLKEMAASLRSLRLKKEREKEDFLTIPALSIQDTEVDLTRKTLRIGNFATEKGRLSVQRLKSGEIDLQKLLPPPSPKEEKAPSIKEAQDDKNWIVSLGQARIDQYTLKMTDSTPAQPTSVMVEKVAVRAENISTAKNKLGKIALSLLLDQKTSVSTQAAAGIEPLRVEGFLEVRQLSLRQYAPYYQDKILFDIESGDVDLAARYQFAKREKETVTKATGISASVKALQLKKRGEAEEFLSIPALSIRNTGIDLTKNEIVIGEFATENGSVLVRRLKNGEINLLSLLPPAGRKVEKPEEKQEPQAGNPWVVKVGRLAIDQYRLKWDDQVPSEAVQILLNEIGVKGENISTAKGEKGRLSLALRLDQKGKVTVGGGVGIDPLSADLEVGVQEVDIRPVQPYFTDRVKIIVRDGNLSASGNLALNTGEGKGLRVAYKGNSNLNQFASIDKLKAEDFLKWESLSLTGIDAGYNPFYLRLDGAALSNFYARLLIYPDGTLNLQNILTEQKKEDGKPAAPPAKKPAPDQETGAKESAPPGDISIQRVTLQGGHIDFSDNYIQPNYSANFMELGGRVTGLSSEEGKTADVELRGMLGQIAPLEIVGKVNPLSKDLLVDLSVKFKDIDLSPMTPYSGKYVGYKIQKGKLFMDLKYQIVKRKLDSQNKIFFDQFTLGDKVESPQATKLPVRLA
;
A
#
# COMPACT_ATOMS: atom_id res chain seq x y z
N MET A 1 134.04 44.92 3.30
CA MET A 1 133.51 43.86 4.19
C MET A 1 133.11 44.32 5.62
N ARG A 2 133.52 45.50 6.12
CA ARG A 2 133.30 45.91 7.54
C ARG A 2 131.89 46.42 7.89
N ARG A 3 131.14 46.97 6.93
CA ARG A 3 129.73 47.40 7.11
C ARG A 3 128.73 46.23 7.07
N PHE A 4 129.02 45.21 6.27
CA PHE A 4 128.23 43.97 6.19
C PHE A 4 128.30 43.15 7.49
N LYS A 5 129.47 43.08 8.15
CA LYS A 5 129.63 42.43 9.48
C LYS A 5 128.83 43.11 10.59
N LYS A 6 128.74 44.46 10.61
CA LYS A 6 127.95 45.21 11.60
C LYS A 6 126.44 45.04 11.38
N TRP A 7 126.01 45.01 10.11
CA TRP A 7 124.64 44.67 9.75
C TRP A 7 124.30 43.23 10.10
N LEU A 8 125.21 42.27 9.84
CA LEU A 8 125.01 40.85 10.18
C LEU A 8 124.93 40.64 11.70
N ILE A 9 125.82 41.26 12.49
CA ILE A 9 125.77 41.19 13.96
C ILE A 9 124.53 41.90 14.50
N GLY A 10 124.15 43.06 13.96
CA GLY A 10 122.92 43.75 14.34
C GLY A 10 121.66 42.97 13.99
N LEU A 11 121.66 42.26 12.86
CA LEU A 11 120.55 41.42 12.41
C LEU A 11 120.48 40.11 13.20
N VAL A 12 121.62 39.47 13.52
CA VAL A 12 121.68 38.31 14.43
C VAL A 12 121.26 38.71 15.85
N LEU A 13 121.74 39.85 16.38
CA LEU A 13 121.34 40.36 17.69
C LEU A 13 119.85 40.71 17.70
N PHE A 14 119.34 41.37 16.66
CA PHE A 14 117.92 41.61 16.48
C PHE A 14 117.14 40.31 16.42
N PHE A 15 117.61 39.30 15.68
CA PHE A 15 116.95 37.99 15.58
C PHE A 15 116.96 37.27 16.94
N VAL A 16 118.08 37.29 17.68
CA VAL A 16 118.20 36.70 19.03
C VAL A 16 117.29 37.43 20.01
N VAL A 17 117.27 38.76 20.03
CA VAL A 17 116.37 39.57 20.88
C VAL A 17 114.92 39.36 20.47
N PHE A 18 114.60 39.33 19.18
CA PHE A 18 113.26 39.07 18.64
C PHE A 18 112.78 37.66 18.97
N THR A 19 113.68 36.66 18.96
CA THR A 19 113.37 35.28 19.35
C THR A 19 113.16 35.16 20.85
N LEU A 20 114.11 35.65 21.67
CA LEU A 20 114.00 35.61 23.13
C LEU A 20 112.80 36.41 23.63
N PHE A 21 112.59 37.61 23.08
CA PHE A 21 111.42 38.42 23.38
C PHE A 21 110.15 37.74 22.88
N GLY A 22 110.06 37.30 21.62
CA GLY A 22 108.85 36.70 21.07
C GLY A 22 108.42 35.39 21.76
N PHE A 23 109.36 34.52 22.16
CA PHE A 23 109.06 33.26 22.84
C PHE A 23 108.95 33.37 24.38
N PHE A 24 109.66 34.28 25.03
CA PHE A 24 109.70 34.35 26.51
C PHE A 24 109.24 35.70 27.10
N GLY A 25 109.49 36.83 26.43
CA GLY A 25 109.08 38.16 26.91
C GLY A 25 107.64 38.53 26.55
N LEU A 26 107.23 38.24 25.33
CA LEU A 26 105.94 38.61 24.75
C LEU A 26 104.78 37.81 25.38
N PRO A 27 104.86 36.47 25.61
CA PRO A 27 103.74 35.72 26.20
C PRO A 27 103.27 36.20 27.59
N PRO A 28 104.13 36.46 28.60
CA PRO A 28 103.69 36.97 29.90
C PRO A 28 103.13 38.40 29.82
N ILE A 29 103.67 39.24 28.94
CA ILE A 29 103.10 40.57 28.66
C ILE A 29 101.71 40.44 28.06
N LEU A 30 101.56 39.65 26.99
CA LEU A 30 100.26 39.41 26.37
C LEU A 30 99.24 38.87 27.36
N LYS A 31 99.63 37.92 28.22
CA LYS A 31 98.75 37.32 29.24
C LYS A 31 98.24 38.39 30.21
N SER A 32 99.13 39.19 30.79
CA SER A 32 98.79 40.25 31.74
C SER A 32 97.88 41.32 31.11
N VAL A 33 98.20 41.77 29.89
CA VAL A 33 97.44 42.78 29.16
C VAL A 33 96.07 42.27 28.74
N LEU A 34 95.98 41.07 28.17
CA LEU A 34 94.71 40.47 27.77
C LEU A 34 93.81 40.21 28.98
N VAL A 35 94.33 39.62 30.06
CA VAL A 35 93.55 39.41 31.29
C VAL A 35 93.03 40.73 31.84
N LYS A 36 93.87 41.75 31.99
CA LYS A 36 93.46 43.06 32.51
C LYS A 36 92.46 43.75 31.59
N LYS A 37 92.76 43.85 30.28
CA LYS A 37 91.92 44.57 29.32
C LYS A 37 90.61 43.86 29.01
N MET A 38 90.61 42.54 28.90
CA MET A 38 89.37 41.79 28.74
C MET A 38 88.52 41.87 30.01
N SER A 39 89.11 41.82 31.20
CA SER A 39 88.34 41.97 32.44
C SER A 39 87.71 43.36 32.57
N GLU A 40 88.48 44.42 32.25
CA GLU A 40 87.98 45.81 32.19
C GLU A 40 86.85 45.95 31.16
N ALA A 41 87.04 45.44 29.93
CA ALA A 41 86.10 45.60 28.84
C ALA A 41 84.81 44.78 29.03
N LEU A 42 84.92 43.55 29.52
CA LEU A 42 83.79 42.63 29.70
C LEU A 42 83.10 42.79 31.07
N LYS A 43 83.68 43.58 31.97
CA LYS A 43 83.21 43.75 33.36
C LYS A 43 83.02 42.41 34.09
N ARG A 44 83.88 41.44 33.79
CA ARG A 44 83.87 40.04 34.26
C ARG A 44 85.30 39.60 34.53
N GLU A 45 85.52 38.73 35.50
CA GLU A 45 86.87 38.20 35.75
C GLU A 45 87.30 37.27 34.61
N VAL A 46 88.43 37.58 33.97
CA VAL A 46 89.02 36.76 32.91
C VAL A 46 90.32 36.12 33.42
N THR A 47 90.44 34.82 33.24
CA THR A 47 91.66 34.06 33.54
C THR A 47 92.16 33.36 32.28
N ILE A 48 93.48 33.29 32.14
CA ILE A 48 94.16 32.57 31.05
C ILE A 48 95.30 31.79 31.70
N GLU A 49 95.34 30.47 31.54
CA GLU A 49 96.38 29.63 32.15
C GLU A 49 97.74 29.91 31.52
N LYS A 50 97.85 29.81 30.19
CA LYS A 50 99.12 29.97 29.48
C LYS A 50 98.91 30.52 28.07
N ILE A 51 99.79 31.42 27.65
CA ILE A 51 99.89 31.91 26.27
C ILE A 51 101.21 31.42 25.68
N LYS A 52 101.18 30.96 24.43
CA LYS A 52 102.35 30.66 23.61
C LYS A 52 102.29 31.56 22.37
N VAL A 53 103.43 32.12 21.98
CA VAL A 53 103.55 32.88 20.73
C VAL A 53 104.77 32.35 19.99
N ASN A 54 104.61 32.11 18.68
CA ASN A 54 105.70 31.79 17.79
C ASN A 54 105.85 32.94 16.79
N PRO A 55 106.83 33.83 16.98
CA PRO A 55 107.00 35.04 16.18
C PRO A 55 107.45 34.76 14.73
N PHE A 56 108.00 33.57 14.43
CA PHE A 56 108.42 33.21 13.07
C PHE A 56 107.27 32.71 12.20
N THR A 57 106.32 32.04 12.84
CA THR A 57 105.11 31.55 12.16
C THR A 57 103.93 32.50 12.31
N LEU A 58 104.09 33.59 13.07
CA LEU A 58 103.02 34.50 13.49
C LEU A 58 101.80 33.79 14.08
N SER A 59 102.05 32.70 14.82
CA SER A 59 101.00 31.98 15.52
C SER A 59 100.99 32.29 17.01
N ALA A 60 99.80 32.30 17.60
CA ALA A 60 99.60 32.44 19.03
C ALA A 60 98.55 31.43 19.49
N SER A 61 98.79 30.79 20.65
CA SER A 61 97.76 30.02 21.34
C SER A 61 97.57 30.46 22.77
N ALA A 62 96.32 30.53 23.21
CA ALA A 62 95.93 30.82 24.57
C ALA A 62 95.18 29.61 25.12
N THR A 63 95.66 29.05 26.23
CA THR A 63 95.16 27.82 26.85
C THR A 63 94.54 28.09 28.22
N GLY A 64 93.49 27.34 28.57
CA GLY A 64 92.79 27.44 29.84
C GLY A 64 92.11 28.80 30.05
N ILE A 65 91.37 29.28 29.05
CA ILE A 65 90.68 30.58 29.11
C ILE A 65 89.35 30.39 29.85
N ARG A 66 89.10 31.22 30.87
CA ARG A 66 87.79 31.26 31.56
C ARG A 66 87.38 32.70 31.82
N ILE A 67 86.13 33.01 31.49
CA ILE A 67 85.45 34.28 31.74
C ILE A 67 84.31 33.94 32.69
N GLN A 68 84.33 34.49 33.91
CA GLN A 68 83.28 34.25 34.90
C GLN A 68 81.99 35.01 34.55
N GLU A 69 80.86 34.52 35.06
CA GLU A 69 79.60 35.23 34.99
C GLU A 69 79.62 36.47 35.90
N ARG A 70 78.88 37.50 35.50
CA ARG A 70 78.79 38.75 36.25
C ARG A 70 78.13 38.50 37.61
N GLY A 71 78.93 38.61 38.69
CA GLY A 71 78.46 38.44 40.07
C GLY A 71 78.37 37.00 40.57
N GLY A 72 78.95 36.02 39.86
CA GLY A 72 78.97 34.62 40.28
C GLY A 72 80.28 33.91 39.93
N ALA A 73 80.56 32.79 40.61
CA ALA A 73 81.79 32.00 40.42
C ALA A 73 81.74 31.03 39.22
N GLU A 74 80.60 30.90 38.56
CA GLU A 74 80.44 30.00 37.41
C GLU A 74 81.04 30.59 36.13
N PRO A 75 81.58 29.76 35.21
CA PRO A 75 82.07 30.24 33.92
C PRO A 75 80.91 30.66 33.00
N PHE A 76 80.99 31.88 32.45
CA PHE A 76 80.13 32.38 31.37
C PHE A 76 80.65 31.90 30.01
N VAL A 77 81.95 32.00 29.77
CA VAL A 77 82.64 31.49 28.59
C VAL A 77 83.93 30.80 29.04
N SER A 78 84.25 29.62 28.52
CA SER A 78 85.58 29.03 28.69
C SER A 78 86.02 28.23 27.47
N CYS A 79 87.31 28.00 27.29
CA CYS A 79 87.82 27.06 26.30
C CYS A 79 89.22 26.57 26.69
N ASP A 80 89.58 25.40 26.18
CA ASP A 80 90.87 24.77 26.50
C ASP A 80 92.00 25.39 25.70
N GLU A 81 91.76 25.71 24.42
CA GLU A 81 92.71 26.38 23.54
C GLU A 81 92.00 27.27 22.51
N ILE A 82 92.52 28.49 22.30
CA ILE A 82 92.30 29.29 21.08
C ILE A 82 93.65 29.40 20.38
N PHE A 83 93.74 28.89 19.16
CA PHE A 83 94.90 28.99 18.28
C PHE A 83 94.59 29.93 17.11
N ILE A 84 95.49 30.88 16.88
CA ILE A 84 95.40 31.84 15.79
C ILE A 84 96.72 31.82 15.02
N ASN A 85 96.66 31.80 13.69
CA ASN A 85 97.81 31.90 12.80
C ASN A 85 97.61 33.06 11.83
N LEU A 86 98.41 34.13 11.95
CA LEU A 86 98.34 35.31 11.11
C LEU A 86 99.26 35.20 9.90
N GLU A 87 98.84 35.71 8.75
CA GLU A 87 99.70 35.72 7.56
C GLU A 87 100.53 37.00 7.46
N ILE A 88 101.86 36.87 7.24
CA ILE A 88 102.78 38.02 7.05
C ILE A 88 102.31 38.93 5.90
N LEU A 89 101.70 38.36 4.85
CA LEU A 89 101.16 39.09 3.69
C LEU A 89 99.97 40.00 4.04
N SER A 90 99.36 39.89 5.23
CA SER A 90 98.30 40.79 5.70
C SER A 90 98.71 42.25 5.65
N ALA A 91 99.95 42.55 6.06
CA ALA A 91 100.50 43.91 6.06
C ALA A 91 100.72 44.45 4.63
N VAL A 92 101.05 43.57 3.69
CA VAL A 92 101.28 43.92 2.27
C VAL A 92 99.96 44.15 1.54
N LYS A 93 98.97 43.28 1.77
CA LYS A 93 97.66 43.34 1.12
C LYS A 93 96.69 44.35 1.75
N ARG A 94 97.10 45.04 2.84
CA ARG A 94 96.25 45.94 3.65
C ARG A 94 94.91 45.28 4.03
N ALA A 95 94.95 43.98 4.29
CA ALA A 95 93.80 43.16 4.62
C ALA A 95 94.17 42.24 5.78
N LEU A 96 93.21 41.98 6.68
CA LEU A 96 93.43 41.01 7.76
C LEU A 96 93.35 39.59 7.19
N ILE A 97 94.47 38.88 7.11
CA ILE A 97 94.51 37.50 6.62
C ILE A 97 94.93 36.55 7.74
N LEU A 98 94.00 35.71 8.18
CA LEU A 98 94.25 34.60 9.10
C LEU A 98 94.38 33.30 8.29
N LYS A 99 95.41 32.50 8.55
CA LYS A 99 95.59 31.17 7.96
C LYS A 99 94.75 30.10 8.67
N GLU A 100 94.60 30.23 9.98
CA GLU A 100 93.88 29.27 10.81
C GLU A 100 93.36 29.95 12.07
N LEU A 101 92.12 29.62 12.43
CA LEU A 101 91.50 29.97 13.70
C LEU A 101 90.87 28.70 14.27
N ARG A 102 91.47 28.12 15.31
CA ARG A 102 90.96 26.91 15.94
C ARG A 102 90.59 27.16 17.40
N ILE A 103 89.40 26.72 17.81
CA ILE A 103 88.91 26.82 19.18
C ILE A 103 88.53 25.42 19.65
N GLN A 104 89.20 24.93 20.70
CA GLN A 104 89.00 23.59 21.26
C GLN A 104 88.22 23.63 22.57
N ASN A 105 87.24 22.72 22.69
CA ASN A 105 86.35 22.56 23.83
C ASN A 105 85.71 23.87 24.33
N PRO A 106 85.17 24.75 23.45
CA PRO A 106 84.54 25.97 23.93
C PRO A 106 83.25 25.68 24.68
N TYR A 107 83.09 26.29 25.84
CA TYR A 107 81.89 26.29 26.64
C TYR A 107 81.29 27.69 26.70
N LEU A 108 79.98 27.81 26.48
CA LEU A 108 79.24 29.06 26.56
C LEU A 108 77.95 28.85 27.37
N LYS A 109 77.71 29.71 28.38
CA LYS A 109 76.46 29.76 29.12
C LYS A 109 75.65 30.98 28.70
N VAL A 110 74.48 30.75 28.14
CA VAL A 110 73.51 31.80 27.77
C VAL A 110 72.29 31.69 28.67
N ALA A 111 71.83 32.81 29.22
CA ALA A 111 70.58 32.84 29.98
C ALA A 111 69.72 34.03 29.52
N ARG A 112 68.52 33.76 29.03
CA ARG A 112 67.50 34.77 28.78
C ARG A 112 66.77 35.09 30.08
N GLN A 113 66.80 36.34 30.51
CA GLN A 113 66.22 36.78 31.77
C GLN A 113 64.76 37.23 31.60
N ASP A 114 64.47 38.02 30.56
CA ASP A 114 63.13 38.43 30.16
C ASP A 114 62.97 38.44 28.62
N GLU A 115 61.89 39.03 28.09
CA GLU A 115 61.63 39.03 26.65
C GLU A 115 62.76 39.62 25.79
N GLN A 116 63.52 40.59 26.31
CA GLN A 116 64.52 41.35 25.56
C GLN A 116 65.94 41.29 26.16
N THR A 117 66.10 40.79 27.39
CA THR A 117 67.39 40.79 28.09
C THR A 117 67.99 39.39 28.27
N TYR A 118 69.31 39.31 28.13
CA TYR A 118 70.14 38.13 28.32
C TYR A 118 71.26 38.44 29.30
N ASN A 119 71.89 37.40 29.87
CA ASN A 119 73.05 37.52 30.76
C ASN A 119 74.25 38.25 30.12
N PHE A 120 74.27 38.40 28.80
CA PHE A 120 75.30 39.15 28.06
C PHE A 120 74.79 40.45 27.43
N SER A 121 73.52 40.84 27.60
CA SER A 121 72.97 42.07 27.00
C SER A 121 73.71 43.33 27.45
N ASP A 122 74.33 43.30 28.62
CA ASP A 122 75.18 44.38 29.15
C ASP A 122 76.48 44.59 28.37
N LEU A 123 76.90 43.59 27.58
CA LEU A 123 78.07 43.64 26.71
C LEU A 123 77.76 44.25 25.34
N ILE A 124 76.48 44.44 24.99
CA ILE A 124 76.06 44.95 23.69
C ILE A 124 75.87 46.48 23.78
N PRO A 125 76.62 47.29 23.03
CA PRO A 125 76.42 48.73 22.99
C PRO A 125 75.07 49.08 22.34
N LYS A 126 74.27 49.96 22.97
CA LYS A 126 73.03 50.49 22.37
C LYS A 126 73.39 51.29 21.11
N LYS A 127 72.89 50.86 19.94
CA LYS A 127 73.07 51.58 18.67
C LYS A 127 72.32 52.91 18.72
N GLU A 128 73.05 54.02 18.80
CA GLU A 128 72.55 55.31 18.34
C GLU A 128 72.59 55.33 16.81
N GLN A 129 71.48 55.72 16.17
CA GLN A 129 71.39 55.89 14.72
C GLN A 129 72.35 57.01 14.28
N LYS A 130 73.55 56.64 13.81
CA LYS A 130 74.38 57.49 12.96
C LYS A 130 74.17 57.09 11.51
N THR A 131 73.87 58.10 10.68
CA THR A 131 73.80 58.03 9.23
C THR A 131 75.14 57.53 8.69
N GLU A 132 75.14 56.39 8.00
CA GLU A 132 76.34 55.79 7.41
C GLU A 132 76.80 56.59 6.18
N GLU A 133 77.90 57.32 6.31
CA GLU A 133 78.75 57.65 5.16
C GLU A 133 79.34 56.36 4.59
N LYS A 134 79.35 56.21 3.25
CA LYS A 134 79.96 55.07 2.56
C LYS A 134 81.48 55.05 2.79
N ALA A 135 81.90 54.45 3.91
CA ALA A 135 83.29 54.07 4.15
C ALA A 135 83.67 52.90 3.22
N THR A 136 84.90 52.90 2.72
CA THR A 136 85.46 51.74 2.01
C THR A 136 85.47 50.51 2.95
N PRO A 137 85.00 49.35 2.49
CA PRO A 137 84.89 48.18 3.35
C PRO A 137 86.27 47.67 3.75
N PHE A 138 86.45 47.40 5.04
CA PHE A 138 87.64 46.74 5.58
C PHE A 138 87.78 45.34 4.96
N LEU A 139 88.90 45.08 4.27
CA LEU A 139 89.16 43.81 3.60
C LEU A 139 89.73 42.77 4.57
N PHE A 140 89.20 41.55 4.53
CA PHE A 140 89.63 40.43 5.36
C PHE A 140 89.51 39.08 4.64
N SER A 141 90.32 38.11 5.05
CA SER A 141 90.23 36.70 4.66
C SER A 141 90.58 35.82 5.87
N LEU A 142 89.61 35.07 6.38
CA LEU A 142 89.77 34.16 7.51
C LEU A 142 89.77 32.73 6.99
N ASN A 143 90.90 32.05 7.04
CA ASN A 143 91.04 30.68 6.56
C ASN A 143 91.00 29.67 7.72
N ASN A 144 90.54 28.46 7.41
CA ASN A 144 90.47 27.30 8.30
C ASN A 144 89.92 27.61 9.70
N ILE A 145 88.68 28.11 9.77
CA ILE A 145 88.00 28.35 11.04
C ILE A 145 87.42 27.02 11.52
N GLN A 146 87.88 26.57 12.69
CA GLN A 146 87.48 25.30 13.29
C GLN A 146 87.05 25.51 14.75
N ILE A 147 85.86 25.04 15.09
CA ILE A 147 85.41 24.84 16.46
C ILE A 147 85.28 23.34 16.67
N GLU A 148 85.90 22.81 17.71
CA GLU A 148 85.88 21.38 18.03
C GLU A 148 85.32 21.13 19.43
N ASN A 149 84.40 20.16 19.54
CA ASN A 149 83.83 19.67 20.80
C ASN A 149 83.23 20.77 21.70
N GLY A 150 82.57 21.76 21.09
CA GLY A 150 81.93 22.84 21.83
C GLY A 150 80.68 22.41 22.60
N LYS A 151 80.40 23.12 23.70
CA LYS A 151 79.22 22.96 24.53
C LYS A 151 78.56 24.32 24.80
N ILE A 152 77.26 24.42 24.58
CA ILE A 152 76.48 25.62 24.91
C ILE A 152 75.34 25.22 25.84
N GLU A 153 75.21 25.88 26.98
CA GLU A 153 74.06 25.76 27.85
C GLU A 153 73.22 27.02 27.74
N PHE A 154 72.02 26.91 27.17
CA PHE A 154 71.07 28.00 27.05
C PHE A 154 69.90 27.81 28.01
N TRP A 155 69.70 28.73 28.94
CA TRP A 155 68.53 28.79 29.81
C TRP A 155 67.57 29.87 29.32
N ASP A 156 66.35 29.49 28.97
CA ASP A 156 65.29 30.44 28.64
C ASP A 156 64.38 30.65 29.85
N GLY A 157 64.55 31.79 30.54
CA GLY A 157 63.74 32.15 31.70
C GLY A 157 62.31 32.56 31.39
N VAL A 158 61.98 32.91 30.13
CA VAL A 158 60.61 33.28 29.75
C VAL A 158 59.73 32.04 29.66
N VAL A 159 60.23 30.96 29.05
CA VAL A 159 59.49 29.69 28.91
C VAL A 159 59.94 28.60 29.89
N GLN A 160 60.91 28.90 30.76
CA GLN A 160 61.47 28.00 31.79
C GLN A 160 62.02 26.69 31.21
N LYS A 161 62.80 26.77 30.13
CA LYS A 161 63.41 25.61 29.44
C LYS A 161 64.92 25.74 29.34
N LYS A 162 65.64 24.61 29.50
CA LYS A 162 67.10 24.52 29.34
C LYS A 162 67.45 23.81 28.03
N HIS A 163 68.19 24.45 27.15
CA HIS A 163 68.76 23.82 25.96
C HIS A 163 70.24 23.53 26.18
N THR A 164 70.67 22.32 25.81
CA THR A 164 72.09 21.94 25.85
C THR A 164 72.52 21.57 24.44
N ILE A 165 73.51 22.28 23.92
CA ILE A 165 74.20 21.96 22.67
C ILE A 165 75.52 21.31 23.07
N SER A 166 75.80 20.10 22.62
CA SER A 166 77.05 19.38 22.89
C SER A 166 77.65 18.83 21.61
N ASP A 167 78.91 18.40 21.65
CA ASP A 167 79.65 17.90 20.48
C ASP A 167 79.65 18.91 19.31
N LEU A 168 79.59 20.22 19.59
CA LEU A 168 79.52 21.26 18.57
C LEU A 168 80.82 21.30 17.77
N LYS A 169 80.72 21.03 16.47
CA LYS A 169 81.81 21.20 15.51
C LYS A 169 81.38 22.17 14.42
N ILE A 170 82.17 23.20 14.19
CA ILE A 170 81.96 24.16 13.09
C ILE A 170 83.24 24.19 12.25
N GLY A 171 83.12 23.95 10.95
CA GLY A 171 84.23 24.05 10.00
C GLY A 171 83.88 25.03 8.90
N ILE A 172 84.64 26.12 8.77
CA ILE A 172 84.54 27.09 7.67
C ILE A 172 85.90 27.17 6.99
N PRO A 173 86.06 26.61 5.77
CA PRO A 173 87.35 26.53 5.09
C PRO A 173 88.00 27.90 4.84
N PHE A 174 87.20 28.89 4.43
CA PHE A 174 87.62 30.28 4.34
C PHE A 174 86.42 31.23 4.39
N LEU A 175 86.63 32.49 4.76
CA LEU A 175 85.63 33.56 4.71
C LEU A 175 86.33 34.85 4.31
N SER A 176 86.07 35.35 3.10
CA SER A 176 86.78 36.50 2.54
C SER A 176 85.82 37.46 1.82
N ASN A 177 86.03 38.76 2.00
CA ASN A 177 85.35 39.82 1.25
C ASN A 177 86.27 40.47 0.18
N ILE A 178 87.40 39.84 -0.13
CA ILE A 178 88.36 40.31 -1.15
C ILE A 178 87.79 40.06 -2.56
N PRO A 179 87.86 41.04 -3.51
CA PRO A 179 87.12 40.98 -4.79
C PRO A 179 87.26 39.72 -5.66
N TYR A 180 88.36 38.98 -5.58
CA TYR A 180 88.53 37.71 -6.31
C TYR A 180 88.03 36.48 -5.54
N ASP A 181 87.99 36.54 -4.20
CA ASP A 181 87.54 35.42 -3.36
C ASP A 181 86.00 35.39 -3.25
N VAL A 182 85.33 36.54 -3.36
CA VAL A 182 83.86 36.63 -3.20
C VAL A 182 83.07 35.81 -4.21
N GLN A 183 83.68 35.43 -5.35
CA GLN A 183 83.05 34.59 -6.37
C GLN A 183 83.18 33.09 -6.08
N THR A 184 84.03 32.69 -5.12
CA THR A 184 84.27 31.29 -4.75
C THR A 184 83.25 30.83 -3.70
N PHE A 185 82.73 29.61 -3.86
CA PHE A 185 81.87 29.02 -2.84
C PHE A 185 82.66 28.66 -1.58
N VAL A 186 82.22 29.19 -0.45
CA VAL A 186 82.65 28.73 0.88
C VAL A 186 81.81 27.52 1.24
N GLN A 187 82.42 26.44 1.74
CA GLN A 187 81.71 25.22 2.15
C GLN A 187 81.63 25.07 3.68
N PRO A 188 80.72 25.78 4.36
CA PRO A 188 80.57 25.65 5.80
C PRO A 188 79.97 24.30 6.20
N SER A 189 80.41 23.79 7.35
CA SER A 189 79.88 22.61 8.01
C SER A 189 79.61 22.89 9.48
N LEU A 190 78.50 22.37 10.01
CA LEU A 190 78.14 22.40 11.42
C LEU A 190 77.56 21.05 11.81
N THR A 191 78.10 20.43 12.85
CA THR A 191 77.47 19.26 13.49
C THR A 191 77.36 19.49 14.99
N ALA A 192 76.25 19.10 15.60
CA ALA A 192 76.04 19.24 17.04
C ALA A 192 74.95 18.28 17.53
N LYS A 193 74.91 18.01 18.83
CA LYS A 193 73.73 17.43 19.48
C LYS A 193 73.01 18.50 20.27
N ILE A 194 71.78 18.84 19.89
CA ILE A 194 70.96 19.81 20.62
C ILE A 194 69.91 19.01 21.39
N ASN A 195 69.94 19.11 22.72
CA ASN A 195 69.09 18.34 23.63
C ASN A 195 69.14 16.82 23.40
N GLY A 196 70.31 16.32 22.98
CA GLY A 196 70.52 14.90 22.64
C GLY A 196 70.23 14.54 21.18
N ALA A 197 69.42 15.33 20.47
CA ALA A 197 69.11 15.11 19.05
C ALA A 197 70.28 15.57 18.16
N PRO A 198 70.77 14.74 17.21
CA PRO A 198 71.84 15.13 16.28
C PRO A 198 71.33 16.10 15.20
N TYR A 199 72.17 17.10 14.91
CA TYR A 199 72.00 18.09 13.86
C TYR A 199 73.27 18.10 13.00
N ALA A 200 73.09 18.10 11.68
CA ALA A 200 74.15 18.32 10.71
C ALA A 200 73.69 19.32 9.66
N LEU A 201 74.52 20.33 9.40
CA LEU A 201 74.31 21.32 8.35
C LEU A 201 75.58 21.38 7.52
N HIS A 202 75.45 21.09 6.23
CA HIS A 202 76.55 21.16 5.28
C HIS A 202 76.07 21.97 4.08
N GLY A 203 76.90 22.85 3.55
CA GLY A 203 76.44 23.67 2.44
C GLY A 203 77.54 24.39 1.71
N GLN A 204 77.11 25.25 0.80
CA GLN A 204 77.96 26.17 0.07
C GLN A 204 77.31 27.55 -0.02
N THR A 205 78.11 28.60 0.10
CA THR A 205 77.59 29.98 0.12
C THR A 205 78.57 30.99 -0.47
N LYS A 206 78.02 32.04 -1.10
CA LYS A 206 78.72 33.26 -1.57
C LYS A 206 78.15 34.49 -0.83
N PRO A 207 78.48 34.69 0.45
CA PRO A 207 77.82 35.70 1.30
C PRO A 207 78.13 37.15 0.89
N PHE A 208 79.26 37.37 0.21
CA PHE A 208 79.74 38.71 -0.16
C PHE A 208 79.71 38.99 -1.67
N ALA A 209 79.24 38.06 -2.50
CA ALA A 209 79.07 38.28 -3.94
C ALA A 209 77.90 39.25 -4.24
N GLU A 210 77.93 39.89 -5.41
CA GLU A 210 76.80 40.71 -5.89
C GLU A 210 75.52 39.89 -6.10
N THR A 211 75.67 38.63 -6.55
CA THR A 211 74.60 37.64 -6.55
C THR A 211 74.83 36.71 -5.38
N ARG A 212 74.02 36.84 -4.34
CA ARG A 212 74.13 36.01 -3.15
C ARG A 212 73.48 34.68 -3.43
N GLU A 213 74.27 33.63 -3.30
CA GLU A 213 73.87 32.27 -3.58
C GLU A 213 74.22 31.40 -2.38
N THR A 214 73.29 30.58 -1.92
CA THR A 214 73.47 29.72 -0.75
C THR A 214 72.68 28.43 -0.92
N ALA A 215 73.32 27.29 -0.68
CA ALA A 215 72.68 25.99 -0.65
C ALA A 215 73.13 25.24 0.63
N PHE A 216 72.19 24.77 1.45
CA PHE A 216 72.46 24.01 2.66
C PHE A 216 71.65 22.72 2.68
N ASP A 217 72.33 21.60 2.91
CA ASP A 217 71.74 20.34 3.33
C ASP A 217 71.63 20.35 4.86
N ILE A 218 70.43 20.09 5.35
CA ILE A 218 70.04 20.13 6.76
C ILE A 218 69.55 18.73 7.13
N GLU A 219 70.23 18.11 8.08
CA GLU A 219 69.86 16.82 8.65
C GLU A 219 69.59 16.96 10.15
N ILE A 220 68.39 16.55 10.58
CA ILE A 220 67.95 16.52 11.98
C ILE A 220 67.38 15.13 12.23
N SER A 221 67.75 14.48 13.33
CA SER A 221 67.17 13.19 13.70
C SER A 221 66.67 13.18 15.14
N ASP A 222 65.54 12.49 15.37
CA ASP A 222 64.94 12.26 16.68
C ASP A 222 64.71 13.54 17.52
N LEU A 223 64.32 14.64 16.87
CA LEU A 223 63.97 15.87 17.58
C LEU A 223 62.68 15.69 18.38
N ASP A 224 62.77 15.78 19.71
CA ASP A 224 61.62 15.65 20.62
C ASP A 224 60.73 16.90 20.62
N LEU A 225 59.71 16.93 19.77
CA LEU A 225 58.82 18.08 19.60
C LEU A 225 58.08 18.51 20.89
N PRO A 226 57.55 17.60 21.74
CA PRO A 226 56.97 17.98 23.03
C PRO A 226 57.85 18.89 23.88
N TYR A 227 59.17 18.74 23.82
CA TYR A 227 60.11 19.60 24.53
C TYR A 227 59.99 21.08 24.11
N TYR A 228 59.73 21.32 22.83
CA TYR A 228 59.69 22.65 22.20
C TYR A 228 58.28 23.26 22.15
N LEU A 229 57.23 22.55 22.59
CA LEU A 229 55.86 23.09 22.62
C LEU A 229 55.72 24.33 23.53
N ALA A 230 56.62 24.50 24.50
CA ALA A 230 56.67 25.70 25.34
C ALA A 230 56.88 27.01 24.56
N TYR A 231 57.35 26.92 23.30
CA TYR A 231 57.59 28.05 22.42
C TYR A 231 56.41 28.38 21.50
N VAL A 232 55.33 27.58 21.52
CA VAL A 232 54.16 27.82 20.67
C VAL A 232 53.26 28.88 21.31
N PRO A 233 52.92 29.99 20.63
CA PRO A 233 52.18 31.11 21.21
C PRO A 233 50.68 30.85 21.41
N MET A 234 50.25 29.59 21.46
CA MET A 234 48.84 29.21 21.61
C MET A 234 48.67 28.14 22.69
N LYS A 235 47.60 28.27 23.48
CA LYS A 235 47.22 27.24 24.45
C LYS A 235 46.58 26.07 23.70
N LEU A 236 47.25 24.92 23.69
CA LEU A 236 46.74 23.70 23.09
C LEU A 236 45.75 23.04 24.05
N GLU A 237 44.54 22.76 23.60
CA GLU A 237 43.53 21.97 24.35
C GLU A 237 43.76 20.45 24.21
N MET A 238 45.02 20.03 24.07
CA MET A 238 45.44 18.64 23.94
C MET A 238 46.86 18.46 24.45
N LYS A 239 47.18 17.26 24.95
CA LYS A 239 48.50 16.92 25.48
C LYS A 239 49.23 15.99 24.50
N ILE A 240 50.32 16.48 23.92
CA ILE A 240 51.21 15.67 23.07
C ILE A 240 52.20 14.97 23.99
N LEU A 241 52.05 13.65 24.15
CA LEU A 241 52.89 12.82 25.03
C LEU A 241 54.25 12.50 24.40
N SER A 242 54.26 12.25 23.09
CA SER A 242 55.47 11.96 22.33
C SER A 242 55.28 12.39 20.88
N ALA A 243 56.35 12.90 20.25
CA ALA A 243 56.46 13.07 18.80
C ALA A 243 57.93 13.36 18.45
N LEU A 244 58.56 12.46 17.70
CA LEU A 244 59.95 12.61 17.24
C LEU A 244 59.97 13.11 15.80
N PHE A 245 60.80 14.09 15.48
CA PHE A 245 60.91 14.68 14.15
C PHE A 245 62.29 14.42 13.52
N ASP A 246 62.27 13.88 12.30
CA ASP A 246 63.43 13.78 11.41
C ASP A 246 63.24 14.74 10.23
N ALA A 247 64.32 15.37 9.79
CA ALA A 247 64.35 16.18 8.58
C ALA A 247 65.62 15.93 7.79
N LYS A 248 65.49 15.72 6.49
CA LYS A 248 66.57 15.73 5.51
C LYS A 248 66.19 16.69 4.39
N ALA A 249 66.55 17.96 4.55
CA ALA A 249 66.09 19.04 3.70
C ALA A 249 67.26 19.77 3.03
N LYS A 250 67.03 20.23 1.81
CA LYS A 250 67.92 21.13 1.07
C LYS A 250 67.27 22.50 0.94
N LEU A 251 67.92 23.51 1.52
CA LEU A 251 67.58 24.92 1.41
C LEU A 251 68.44 25.56 0.33
N SER A 252 67.80 26.21 -0.65
CA SER A 252 68.49 27.04 -1.66
C SER A 252 67.98 28.47 -1.60
N PHE A 253 68.89 29.43 -1.55
CA PHE A 253 68.64 30.86 -1.58
C PHE A 253 69.41 31.50 -2.72
N LEU A 254 68.72 32.32 -3.51
CA LEU A 254 69.31 33.08 -4.61
C LEU A 254 68.79 34.52 -4.58
N GLN A 255 69.71 35.48 -4.56
CA GLN A 255 69.39 36.89 -4.65
C GLN A 255 70.30 37.57 -5.67
N PRO A 256 69.84 37.74 -6.93
CA PRO A 256 70.53 38.54 -7.93
C PRO A 256 70.51 40.03 -7.55
N LYS A 257 71.53 40.77 -7.99
CA LYS A 257 71.64 42.22 -7.75
C LYS A 257 70.38 42.96 -8.21
N GLY A 258 69.76 43.70 -7.29
CA GLY A 258 68.57 44.53 -7.56
C GLY A 258 67.25 43.78 -7.74
N LYS A 259 67.22 42.44 -7.56
CA LYS A 259 65.99 41.63 -7.63
C LYS A 259 65.58 41.11 -6.25
N SER A 260 64.31 40.74 -6.10
CA SER A 260 63.80 40.06 -4.91
C SER A 260 64.50 38.71 -4.72
N PRO A 261 64.76 38.30 -3.47
CA PRO A 261 65.33 36.98 -3.19
C PRO A 261 64.33 35.87 -3.52
N SER A 262 64.84 34.70 -3.91
CA SER A 262 64.08 33.45 -3.93
C SER A 262 64.62 32.50 -2.88
N VAL A 263 63.71 31.79 -2.22
CA VAL A 263 63.99 30.73 -1.25
C VAL A 263 63.23 29.51 -1.73
N ASN A 264 63.93 28.40 -1.88
CA ASN A 264 63.33 27.10 -2.21
C ASN A 264 63.83 26.05 -1.21
N ILE A 265 62.90 25.22 -0.74
CA ILE A 265 63.14 24.14 0.22
C ILE A 265 62.64 22.83 -0.41
N SER A 266 63.44 21.77 -0.32
CA SER A 266 63.09 20.43 -0.83
C SER A 266 63.63 19.36 0.11
N GLY A 267 63.10 18.13 0.06
CA GLY A 267 63.58 17.00 0.86
C GLY A 267 62.50 16.32 1.68
N ASP A 268 62.92 15.45 2.60
CA ASP A 268 62.04 14.53 3.31
C ASP A 268 61.92 14.91 4.79
N LEU A 269 60.68 14.93 5.28
CA LEU A 269 60.34 15.16 6.69
C LEU A 269 59.62 13.92 7.22
N ALA A 270 59.91 13.51 8.45
CA ALA A 270 59.19 12.41 9.10
C ALA A 270 58.86 12.74 10.55
N LEU A 271 57.64 12.42 10.97
CA LEU A 271 57.22 12.38 12.37
C LEU A 271 57.00 10.93 12.80
N LYS A 272 57.56 10.56 13.95
CA LYS A 272 57.53 9.19 14.49
C LYS A 272 56.93 9.19 15.89
N LYS A 273 56.24 8.08 16.24
CA LYS A 273 55.70 7.81 17.60
C LYS A 273 54.84 8.96 18.14
N ILE A 274 53.93 9.50 17.32
CA ILE A 274 53.06 10.59 17.74
C ILE A 274 51.97 10.01 18.66
N ALA A 275 51.88 10.54 19.88
CA ALA A 275 50.82 10.21 20.83
C ALA A 275 50.20 11.48 21.38
N VAL A 276 48.90 11.65 21.15
CA VAL A 276 48.11 12.79 21.62
C VAL A 276 46.97 12.30 22.50
N ASP A 277 46.83 12.93 23.66
CA ASP A 277 45.75 12.69 24.61
C ASP A 277 44.89 13.94 24.81
N HIS A 278 43.64 13.70 25.18
CA HIS A 278 42.78 14.73 25.74
C HIS A 278 43.38 15.26 27.06
N PRO A 279 43.14 16.53 27.46
CA PRO A 279 43.59 17.06 28.76
C PRO A 279 43.21 16.19 29.97
N GLN A 280 42.18 15.36 29.84
CA GLN A 280 41.69 14.41 30.84
C GLN A 280 42.36 13.02 30.78
N GLN A 281 43.52 12.88 30.11
CA GLN A 281 44.33 11.65 30.00
C GLN A 281 43.64 10.48 29.27
N LYS A 282 42.82 10.79 28.26
CA LYS A 282 42.23 9.78 27.35
C LYS A 282 42.98 9.80 26.01
N PRO A 283 43.34 8.64 25.43
CA PRO A 283 43.90 8.57 24.08
C PRO A 283 43.02 9.26 23.05
N LEU A 284 43.58 10.16 22.25
CA LEU A 284 42.87 10.84 21.17
C LEU A 284 43.39 10.40 19.80
N LEU A 285 44.71 10.45 19.63
CA LEU A 285 45.42 10.13 18.39
C LEU A 285 46.67 9.32 18.70
N ARG A 286 46.90 8.25 17.95
CA ARG A 286 48.19 7.56 17.85
C ARG A 286 48.58 7.50 16.39
N LEU A 287 49.75 8.00 16.05
CA LEU A 287 50.25 7.97 14.68
C LEU A 287 51.72 7.50 14.69
N PRO A 288 51.97 6.22 14.37
CA PRO A 288 53.31 5.65 14.36
C PRO A 288 54.28 6.40 13.44
N ARG A 289 53.83 6.76 12.25
CA ARG A 289 54.67 7.41 11.23
C ARG A 289 53.85 8.31 10.29
N LEU A 290 54.33 9.53 10.10
CA LEU A 290 53.91 10.48 9.06
C LEU A 290 55.14 10.91 8.28
N GLU A 291 55.10 10.80 6.96
CA GLU A 291 56.19 11.25 6.08
C GLU A 291 55.69 12.28 5.09
N VAL A 292 56.50 13.30 4.83
CA VAL A 292 56.23 14.35 3.84
C VAL A 292 57.48 14.55 2.99
N SER A 293 57.39 14.20 1.71
CA SER A 293 58.43 14.47 0.72
C SER A 293 58.08 15.75 -0.04
N ILE A 294 58.87 16.80 0.16
CA ILE A 294 58.69 18.12 -0.45
C ILE A 294 59.50 18.18 -1.75
N ALA A 295 58.82 18.36 -2.88
CA ALA A 295 59.49 18.57 -4.17
C ALA A 295 60.06 19.99 -4.26
N SER A 296 59.24 20.99 -3.94
CA SER A 296 59.63 22.41 -3.89
C SER A 296 58.67 23.18 -3.00
N ALA A 297 59.19 23.90 -2.01
CA ALA A 297 58.45 24.87 -1.21
C ALA A 297 59.12 26.25 -1.36
N GLN A 298 58.36 27.23 -1.85
CA GLN A 298 58.80 28.61 -2.09
C GLN A 298 57.98 29.59 -1.23
N PRO A 299 58.34 29.76 0.06
CA PRO A 299 57.52 30.51 1.02
C PRO A 299 57.29 31.97 0.63
N LEU A 300 58.27 32.60 -0.05
CA LEU A 300 58.21 34.01 -0.44
C LEU A 300 57.13 34.30 -1.49
N VAL A 301 56.75 33.32 -2.30
CA VAL A 301 55.68 33.44 -3.31
C VAL A 301 54.47 32.55 -2.99
N LYS A 302 54.42 31.96 -1.79
CA LYS A 302 53.35 31.08 -1.31
C LYS A 302 53.04 29.90 -2.26
N SER A 303 54.07 29.31 -2.86
CA SER A 303 53.94 28.13 -3.73
C SER A 303 54.54 26.89 -3.08
N PHE A 304 53.77 25.81 -2.99
CA PHE A 304 54.17 24.56 -2.35
C PHE A 304 53.81 23.38 -3.23
N HIS A 305 54.81 22.61 -3.66
CA HIS A 305 54.67 21.35 -4.38
C HIS A 305 55.22 20.20 -3.53
N ILE A 306 54.32 19.33 -3.10
CA ILE A 306 54.60 18.17 -2.25
C ILE A 306 54.53 16.92 -3.12
N LYS A 307 55.59 16.11 -3.10
CA LYS A 307 55.65 14.87 -3.87
C LYS A 307 54.78 13.78 -3.23
N LYS A 308 54.89 13.58 -1.92
CA LYS A 308 54.14 12.53 -1.23
C LYS A 308 53.87 12.90 0.23
N ILE A 309 52.66 12.61 0.70
CA ILE A 309 52.30 12.56 2.12
C ILE A 309 51.91 11.12 2.44
N SER A 310 52.62 10.44 3.35
CA SER A 310 52.33 9.07 3.75
C SER A 310 51.97 8.99 5.24
N ILE A 311 50.80 8.43 5.54
CA ILE A 311 50.26 8.26 6.89
C ILE A 311 50.10 6.75 7.14
N GLN A 312 50.81 6.21 8.13
CA GLN A 312 50.79 4.76 8.40
C GLN A 312 50.13 4.46 9.74
N SER A 313 49.14 3.56 9.73
CA SER A 313 48.51 3.00 10.93
C SER A 313 47.97 4.05 11.91
N LEU A 314 47.29 5.06 11.37
CA LEU A 314 46.62 6.10 12.16
C LEU A 314 45.54 5.49 13.06
N GLU A 315 45.65 5.64 14.38
CA GLU A 315 44.56 5.31 15.31
C GLU A 315 43.94 6.59 15.89
N ALA A 316 42.61 6.71 15.81
CA ALA A 316 41.87 7.85 16.33
C ALA A 316 40.58 7.42 17.06
N GLU A 317 40.18 8.17 18.08
CA GLU A 317 38.87 8.05 18.74
C GLU A 317 38.05 9.32 18.50
N VAL A 318 36.81 9.15 18.04
CA VAL A 318 35.87 10.25 17.80
C VAL A 318 34.58 9.98 18.55
N ARG A 319 34.18 10.95 19.37
CA ARG A 319 32.97 10.85 20.20
C ARG A 319 32.02 11.99 19.88
N ARG A 320 30.74 11.65 19.67
CA ARG A 320 29.64 12.62 19.62
C ARG A 320 28.95 12.64 20.99
N GLY A 321 28.90 13.82 21.60
CA GLY A 321 28.30 14.05 22.91
C GLY A 321 26.76 13.96 22.90
N PRO A 322 26.11 14.00 24.08
CA PRO A 322 24.65 13.91 24.19
C PRO A 322 23.88 15.03 23.49
N LYS A 323 24.50 16.21 23.27
CA LYS A 323 23.88 17.33 22.54
C LYS A 323 24.16 17.28 21.03
N GLY A 324 24.81 16.22 20.54
CA GLY A 324 25.17 16.04 19.13
C GLY A 324 26.48 16.72 18.71
N ASP A 325 27.14 17.42 19.63
CA ASP A 325 28.45 18.05 19.46
C ASP A 325 29.56 16.99 19.31
N LEU A 326 30.48 17.20 18.37
CA LEU A 326 31.64 16.34 18.19
C LEU A 326 32.76 16.84 19.11
N GLU A 327 33.36 15.95 19.91
CA GLU A 327 34.42 16.30 20.86
C GLU A 327 35.68 16.88 20.17
N ILE A 328 35.88 16.61 18.87
CA ILE A 328 36.95 17.23 18.09
C ILE A 328 36.73 18.75 17.92
N GLN A 329 35.48 19.23 17.94
CA GLN A 329 35.19 20.66 17.79
C GLN A 329 35.68 21.49 18.97
N SER A 330 35.73 20.93 20.18
CA SER A 330 36.33 21.60 21.34
C SER A 330 37.85 21.70 21.26
N LEU A 331 38.53 20.88 20.44
CA LEU A 331 39.99 20.91 20.33
C LEU A 331 40.51 22.07 19.46
N ILE A 332 39.63 22.75 18.72
CA ILE A 332 39.97 23.89 17.87
C ILE A 332 39.81 25.17 18.70
N PRO A 333 40.87 25.97 18.92
CA PRO A 333 40.74 27.24 19.61
C PRO A 333 39.79 28.16 18.85
N LYS A 334 38.77 28.69 19.52
CA LYS A 334 37.92 29.74 18.93
C LYS A 334 38.79 30.96 18.67
N ALA A 335 38.83 31.43 17.43
CA ALA A 335 39.48 32.69 17.10
C ALA A 335 38.81 33.81 17.92
N GLU A 336 39.56 34.46 18.81
CA GLU A 336 39.09 35.69 19.42
C GLU A 336 38.98 36.75 18.32
N ASP A 337 37.77 37.29 18.13
CA ASP A 337 37.47 38.41 17.25
C ASP A 337 38.20 39.68 17.73
N LYS A 338 39.51 39.78 17.45
CA LYS A 338 40.20 41.07 17.45
C LYS A 338 39.80 41.84 16.21
N LYS A 339 38.65 42.53 16.31
CA LYS A 339 38.28 43.63 15.42
C LYS A 339 39.33 44.74 15.50
N THR A 340 40.33 44.67 14.63
CA THR A 340 41.16 45.82 14.27
C THR A 340 41.07 45.96 12.76
N PRO A 341 40.67 47.11 12.20
CA PRO A 341 40.58 47.26 10.75
C PRO A 341 42.00 47.20 10.18
N ALA A 342 42.32 46.12 9.46
CA ALA A 342 43.55 46.03 8.71
C ALA A 342 43.45 46.98 7.50
N LYS A 343 44.46 47.85 7.38
CA LYS A 343 44.71 48.71 6.21
C LYS A 343 44.81 47.83 4.95
N PRO A 344 44.37 48.27 3.76
CA PRO A 344 44.46 47.45 2.55
C PRO A 344 45.94 47.18 2.23
N GLU A 345 46.38 45.96 2.46
CA GLU A 345 47.67 45.48 1.97
C GLU A 345 47.58 45.19 0.46
N PRO A 346 48.67 45.41 -0.30
CA PRO A 346 48.71 45.11 -1.73
C PRO A 346 48.40 43.63 -1.97
N GLU A 347 47.65 43.32 -3.03
CA GLU A 347 47.25 41.96 -3.45
C GLU A 347 48.38 40.95 -3.28
N ALA A 348 48.33 40.20 -2.18
CA ALA A 348 49.27 39.13 -1.94
C ALA A 348 48.91 37.96 -2.86
N SER A 349 49.91 37.39 -3.55
CA SER A 349 49.71 36.22 -4.42
C SER A 349 48.92 35.12 -3.68
N PRO A 350 47.93 34.49 -4.35
CA PRO A 350 47.15 33.42 -3.74
C PRO A 350 48.06 32.23 -3.39
N LEU A 351 47.76 31.57 -2.28
CA LEU A 351 48.44 30.33 -1.88
C LEU A 351 48.25 29.28 -2.98
N SER A 352 49.32 28.74 -3.53
CA SER A 352 49.30 27.63 -4.51
C SER A 352 49.82 26.36 -3.85
N VAL A 353 49.00 25.30 -3.85
CA VAL A 353 49.36 24.00 -3.28
C VAL A 353 49.10 22.91 -4.31
N GLU A 354 50.14 22.14 -4.60
CA GLU A 354 50.09 20.94 -5.43
C GLU A 354 50.65 19.75 -4.64
N ILE A 355 49.96 18.61 -4.67
CA ILE A 355 50.39 17.39 -4.00
C ILE A 355 50.23 16.22 -4.97
N ASP A 356 51.32 15.54 -5.33
CA ASP A 356 51.26 14.44 -6.31
C ASP A 356 50.54 13.23 -5.72
N GLU A 357 50.82 12.86 -4.46
CA GLU A 357 50.20 11.72 -3.78
C GLU A 357 50.00 11.97 -2.26
N ILE A 358 48.83 11.62 -1.75
CA ILE A 358 48.54 11.46 -0.32
C ILE A 358 48.06 10.03 -0.12
N GLU A 359 48.68 9.31 0.80
CA GLU A 359 48.36 7.90 1.08
C GLU A 359 48.19 7.69 2.59
N LEU A 360 47.06 7.10 2.99
CA LEU A 360 46.79 6.58 4.31
C LEU A 360 46.66 5.06 4.20
N THR A 361 47.43 4.32 4.99
CA THR A 361 47.39 2.84 5.02
C THR A 361 47.13 2.31 6.42
N GLY A 362 46.20 1.36 6.52
CA GLY A 362 45.93 0.62 7.76
C GLY A 362 45.35 1.48 8.91
N GLY A 363 44.62 2.55 8.59
CA GLY A 363 43.99 3.39 9.61
C GLY A 363 42.93 2.66 10.45
N LYS A 364 42.72 3.12 11.68
CA LYS A 364 41.73 2.61 12.63
C LYS A 364 41.03 3.78 13.32
N LEU A 365 39.72 3.89 13.14
CA LEU A 365 38.91 4.93 13.78
C LEU A 365 37.82 4.29 14.63
N THR A 366 37.81 4.59 15.93
CA THR A 366 36.70 4.22 16.82
C THR A 366 35.72 5.38 16.90
N PHE A 367 34.49 5.16 16.45
CA PHE A 367 33.42 6.16 16.50
C PHE A 367 32.40 5.78 17.58
N THR A 368 32.11 6.70 18.49
CA THR A 368 31.09 6.54 19.54
C THR A 368 30.08 7.69 19.50
N ASP A 369 28.80 7.37 19.38
CA ASP A 369 27.70 8.34 19.36
C ASP A 369 26.83 8.20 20.61
N LEU A 370 26.89 9.20 21.50
CA LEU A 370 26.13 9.29 22.74
C LEU A 370 24.88 10.18 22.62
N SER A 371 24.57 10.69 21.41
CA SER A 371 23.41 11.55 21.17
C SER A 371 22.08 10.79 21.07
N ARG A 372 22.14 9.45 21.05
CA ARG A 372 20.98 8.56 20.95
C ARG A 372 20.64 7.98 22.33
N LYS A 373 19.38 7.57 22.56
CA LYS A 373 18.97 6.90 23.81
C LYS A 373 19.79 5.65 24.11
N LYS A 374 20.14 4.87 23.08
CA LYS A 374 21.11 3.78 23.17
C LYS A 374 22.40 4.25 22.49
N PRO A 375 23.55 4.28 23.20
CA PRO A 375 24.83 4.59 22.58
C PRO A 375 25.11 3.70 21.37
N PHE A 376 25.64 4.29 20.30
CA PHE A 376 26.12 3.57 19.13
C PHE A 376 27.66 3.62 19.09
N GLN A 377 28.30 2.48 18.85
CA GLN A 377 29.76 2.41 18.72
C GLN A 377 30.12 1.51 17.54
N THR A 378 31.13 1.92 16.75
CA THR A 378 31.69 1.11 15.66
C THR A 378 33.18 1.39 15.47
N VAL A 379 33.91 0.42 14.92
CA VAL A 379 35.36 0.48 14.67
C VAL A 379 35.60 0.34 13.17
N LEU A 380 36.09 1.40 12.56
CA LEU A 380 36.44 1.47 11.14
C LEU A 380 37.91 1.06 10.99
N SER A 381 38.20 -0.15 10.48
CA SER A 381 39.56 -0.67 10.26
C SER A 381 39.61 -1.86 9.28
N PRO A 382 40.59 -1.92 8.34
CA PRO A 382 41.49 -0.83 7.97
C PRO A 382 40.75 0.30 7.23
N ILE A 383 41.29 1.51 7.35
CA ILE A 383 40.98 2.67 6.52
C ILE A 383 42.18 2.89 5.61
N ASP A 384 41.97 2.73 4.31
CA ASP A 384 42.95 2.99 3.28
C ASP A 384 42.44 4.13 2.39
N ALA A 385 43.24 5.19 2.22
CA ALA A 385 42.87 6.33 1.38
C ALA A 385 44.04 6.73 0.49
N LYS A 386 43.75 7.03 -0.78
CA LYS A 386 44.71 7.56 -1.74
C LYS A 386 44.13 8.80 -2.41
N ILE A 387 44.89 9.90 -2.45
CA ILE A 387 44.55 11.11 -3.20
C ILE A 387 45.71 11.39 -4.15
N GLU A 388 45.44 11.58 -5.42
CA GLU A 388 46.46 11.84 -6.45
C GLU A 388 46.18 13.18 -7.14
N HIS A 389 47.25 13.93 -7.41
CA HIS A 389 47.20 15.22 -8.09
C HIS A 389 46.26 16.23 -7.40
N PHE A 390 46.38 16.37 -6.08
CA PHE A 390 45.68 17.43 -5.36
C PHE A 390 46.18 18.79 -5.81
N SER A 391 45.27 19.69 -6.19
CA SER A 391 45.60 21.07 -6.52
C SER A 391 44.46 22.00 -6.17
N ASN A 392 44.79 23.20 -5.69
CA ASN A 392 43.83 24.29 -5.54
C ASN A 392 43.80 25.23 -6.74
N GLY A 393 44.45 24.86 -7.85
CA GLY A 393 44.39 25.57 -9.12
C GLY A 393 43.05 25.43 -9.81
N LYS A 394 42.67 26.44 -10.59
CA LYS A 394 41.40 26.47 -11.34
C LYS A 394 41.30 25.27 -12.29
N ASP A 395 40.16 24.58 -12.26
CA ASP A 395 39.81 23.45 -13.13
C ASP A 395 40.78 22.25 -13.04
N LYS A 396 41.62 22.19 -11.99
CA LYS A 396 42.51 21.05 -11.74
C LYS A 396 41.72 19.91 -11.11
N LYS A 397 41.88 18.71 -11.66
CA LYS A 397 41.26 17.48 -11.18
C LYS A 397 42.16 16.74 -10.21
N THR A 398 41.57 16.26 -9.14
CA THR A 398 42.19 15.49 -8.07
C THR A 398 41.46 14.16 -7.95
N ASN A 399 42.18 13.05 -8.13
CA ASN A 399 41.61 11.72 -7.97
C ASN A 399 41.65 11.32 -6.49
N TYR A 400 40.63 10.62 -6.03
CA TYR A 400 40.62 10.03 -4.70
C TYR A 400 40.04 8.62 -4.73
N ALA A 401 40.54 7.79 -3.83
CA ALA A 401 40.04 6.46 -3.52
C ALA A 401 40.07 6.26 -2.00
N LEU A 402 38.98 5.73 -1.44
CA LEU A 402 38.81 5.47 -0.01
C LEU A 402 38.18 4.10 0.15
N THR A 403 38.82 3.22 0.93
CA THR A 403 38.28 1.92 1.35
C THR A 403 38.23 1.87 2.86
N ILE A 404 37.06 1.53 3.41
CA ILE A 404 36.85 1.41 4.85
C ILE A 404 36.20 0.06 5.12
N LYS A 405 36.73 -0.70 6.08
CA LYS A 405 36.07 -1.89 6.63
C LYS A 405 35.65 -1.65 8.08
N THR A 406 34.71 -2.46 8.57
CA THR A 406 34.29 -2.39 9.98
C THR A 406 34.36 -3.75 10.67
N GLU A 407 34.21 -3.75 12.00
CA GLU A 407 34.15 -4.98 12.80
C GLU A 407 32.99 -5.91 12.39
N ALA A 408 31.96 -5.36 11.74
CA ALA A 408 30.82 -6.10 11.23
C ALA A 408 31.03 -6.65 9.81
N LYS A 409 32.25 -6.53 9.25
CA LYS A 409 32.61 -6.88 7.87
C LYS A 409 31.91 -6.04 6.79
N GLU A 410 31.42 -4.86 7.16
CA GLU A 410 30.94 -3.87 6.20
C GLU A 410 32.14 -3.39 5.36
N GLU A 411 31.93 -3.14 4.08
CA GLU A 411 32.96 -2.60 3.19
C GLU A 411 32.42 -1.37 2.45
N VAL A 412 32.99 -0.20 2.73
CA VAL A 412 32.71 1.06 2.06
C VAL A 412 33.82 1.35 1.07
N GLN A 413 33.47 1.67 -0.17
CA GLN A 413 34.38 2.10 -1.22
C GLN A 413 33.89 3.41 -1.83
N VAL A 414 34.77 4.39 -1.93
CA VAL A 414 34.50 5.67 -2.59
C VAL A 414 35.64 5.99 -3.55
N THR A 415 35.33 6.25 -4.81
CA THR A 415 36.33 6.56 -5.84
C THR A 415 35.83 7.65 -6.76
N GLY A 416 36.67 8.60 -7.17
CA GLY A 416 36.26 9.62 -8.12
C GLY A 416 37.30 10.69 -8.37
N ASP A 417 36.88 11.76 -9.05
CA ASP A 417 37.64 12.98 -9.25
C ASP A 417 36.89 14.19 -8.66
N LEU A 418 37.62 15.16 -8.13
CA LEU A 418 37.10 16.44 -7.69
C LEU A 418 37.97 17.60 -8.16
N SER A 419 37.38 18.78 -8.30
CA SER A 419 38.08 20.06 -8.40
C SER A 419 37.66 20.93 -7.23
N VAL A 420 38.60 21.66 -6.64
CA VAL A 420 38.34 22.54 -5.49
C VAL A 420 37.89 23.94 -5.95
N VAL A 421 38.30 24.35 -7.15
CA VAL A 421 38.05 25.70 -7.68
C VAL A 421 37.59 25.63 -9.15
N PRO A 422 36.27 25.71 -9.43
CA PRO A 422 35.13 25.65 -8.50
C PRO A 422 34.91 24.23 -7.95
N LEU A 423 34.10 24.10 -6.89
CA LEU A 423 33.82 22.80 -6.28
C LEU A 423 32.95 21.94 -7.22
N GLN A 424 33.58 20.94 -7.83
CA GLN A 424 32.94 19.97 -8.72
C GLN A 424 33.45 18.58 -8.37
N GLY A 425 32.63 17.54 -8.51
CA GLY A 425 33.07 16.19 -8.25
C GLY A 425 32.22 15.13 -8.94
N ASN A 426 32.86 14.10 -9.47
CA ASN A 426 32.21 12.90 -9.99
C ASN A 426 32.81 11.69 -9.28
N GLY A 427 31.98 10.73 -8.90
CA GLY A 427 32.50 9.55 -8.23
C GLY A 427 31.49 8.42 -8.13
N LYS A 428 31.96 7.30 -7.60
CA LYS A 428 31.18 6.13 -7.24
C LYS A 428 31.30 5.89 -5.74
N PHE A 429 30.18 5.64 -5.11
CA PHE A 429 30.06 5.24 -3.72
C PHE A 429 29.46 3.83 -3.70
N GLY A 430 30.05 2.94 -2.91
CA GLY A 430 29.54 1.59 -2.68
C GLY A 430 29.69 1.22 -1.21
N ILE A 431 28.69 0.56 -0.66
CA ILE A 431 28.72 -0.05 0.67
C ILE A 431 28.13 -1.46 0.60
N LYS A 432 28.83 -2.45 1.15
CA LYS A 432 28.42 -3.86 1.12
C LYS A 432 28.26 -4.42 2.52
N ALA A 433 27.40 -5.42 2.63
CA ALA A 433 27.18 -6.22 3.84
C ALA A 433 26.78 -5.40 5.08
N VAL A 434 25.91 -4.39 4.93
CA VAL A 434 25.43 -3.56 6.04
C VAL A 434 24.37 -4.31 6.87
N PRO A 435 24.65 -4.72 8.12
CA PRO A 435 23.68 -5.36 9.00
C PRO A 435 22.74 -4.31 9.59
N LEU A 436 21.51 -4.24 9.07
CA LEU A 436 20.54 -3.21 9.44
C LEU A 436 20.25 -3.19 10.95
N LYS A 437 20.28 -4.35 11.62
CA LYS A 437 20.05 -4.48 13.05
C LYS A 437 21.06 -3.71 13.91
N LYS A 438 22.33 -3.61 13.47
CA LYS A 438 23.39 -2.88 14.18
C LYS A 438 23.06 -1.39 14.30
N TYR A 439 22.36 -0.83 13.33
CA TYR A 439 22.01 0.59 13.26
C TYR A 439 20.68 0.95 13.93
N ALA A 440 20.06 0.02 14.67
CA ALA A 440 18.81 0.26 15.41
C ALA A 440 18.78 1.54 16.26
N PRO A 441 19.87 1.97 16.95
CA PRO A 441 19.89 3.24 17.67
C PRO A 441 19.53 4.49 16.84
N TYR A 442 19.63 4.42 15.51
CA TYR A 442 19.31 5.54 14.62
C TYR A 442 17.88 5.55 14.09
N TYR A 443 17.16 4.41 14.09
CA TYR A 443 15.82 4.34 13.51
C TYR A 443 14.73 3.79 14.44
N GLN A 444 15.10 3.12 15.54
CA GLN A 444 14.13 2.42 16.38
C GLN A 444 13.13 3.35 17.09
N GLU A 445 13.40 4.65 17.17
CA GLU A 445 12.45 5.64 17.70
C GLU A 445 11.36 6.05 16.69
N PHE A 446 11.56 5.77 15.40
CA PHE A 446 10.64 6.15 14.32
C PHE A 446 9.75 4.98 13.87
N ILE A 447 9.94 3.78 14.43
CA ILE A 447 9.19 2.57 14.08
C ILE A 447 8.63 1.90 15.33
N LEU A 448 7.45 1.30 15.22
CA LEU A 448 6.80 0.55 16.32
C LEU A 448 6.90 -0.97 16.11
N PHE A 449 7.98 -1.41 15.45
CA PHE A 449 8.29 -2.81 15.17
C PHE A 449 9.79 -3.07 15.29
N ASP A 450 10.16 -4.33 15.52
CA ASP A 450 11.54 -4.77 15.66
C ASP A 450 12.09 -5.31 14.33
N LEU A 451 13.24 -4.80 13.90
CA LEU A 451 14.03 -5.40 12.82
C LEU A 451 14.87 -6.56 13.39
N ALA A 452 14.42 -7.79 13.12
CA ALA A 452 15.03 -8.98 13.67
C ALA A 452 16.35 -9.34 12.96
N ASP A 453 16.38 -9.17 11.63
CA ASP A 453 17.53 -9.42 10.75
C ASP A 453 17.38 -8.66 9.41
N GLY A 454 18.47 -8.48 8.68
CA GLY A 454 18.49 -7.84 7.34
C GLY A 454 19.86 -7.26 6.96
N TRP A 455 20.25 -7.45 5.71
CA TRP A 455 21.55 -7.02 5.16
C TRP A 455 21.36 -6.17 3.91
N LEU A 456 22.01 -5.01 3.85
CA LEU A 456 21.92 -4.06 2.73
C LEU A 456 23.26 -3.94 2.00
N ASP A 457 23.22 -4.09 0.68
CA ASP A 457 24.26 -3.62 -0.24
C ASP A 457 23.70 -2.40 -0.98
N PHE A 458 24.50 -1.35 -1.16
CA PHE A 458 24.10 -0.14 -1.87
C PHE A 458 25.27 0.43 -2.68
N SER A 459 24.99 0.93 -3.88
CA SER A 459 25.95 1.66 -4.70
C SER A 459 25.28 2.76 -5.50
N THR A 460 26.02 3.85 -5.78
CA THR A 460 25.57 4.95 -6.64
C THR A 460 26.76 5.64 -7.28
N GLY A 461 26.59 6.11 -8.51
CA GLY A 461 27.39 7.21 -9.06
C GLY A 461 26.83 8.54 -8.57
N TYR A 462 27.68 9.52 -8.29
CA TYR A 462 27.25 10.89 -7.99
C TYR A 462 27.97 11.87 -8.90
N GLN A 463 27.26 12.95 -9.23
CA GLN A 463 27.82 14.15 -9.83
C GLN A 463 27.38 15.35 -9.00
N TYR A 464 28.36 16.15 -8.61
CA TYR A 464 28.21 17.37 -7.86
C TYR A 464 28.82 18.52 -8.66
N HIS A 465 28.07 19.61 -8.79
CA HIS A 465 28.56 20.84 -9.38
C HIS A 465 28.01 22.02 -8.59
N GLN A 466 28.90 22.92 -8.16
CA GLN A 466 28.53 24.15 -7.49
C GLN A 466 28.93 25.34 -8.35
N GLU A 467 27.94 26.10 -8.79
CA GLU A 467 28.12 27.35 -9.53
C GLU A 467 27.52 28.49 -8.68
N GLU A 468 28.36 29.42 -8.25
CA GLU A 468 28.03 30.47 -7.27
C GLU A 468 27.37 29.94 -5.98
N LYS A 469 26.03 30.01 -5.89
CA LYS A 469 25.18 29.61 -4.75
C LYS A 469 24.23 28.46 -5.08
N GLU A 470 24.15 28.01 -6.33
CA GLU A 470 23.27 26.90 -6.71
C GLU A 470 24.04 25.57 -6.67
N MET A 471 23.48 24.60 -5.96
CA MET A 471 24.05 23.25 -5.85
C MET A 471 23.28 22.31 -6.78
N ALA A 472 23.95 21.75 -7.78
CA ALA A 472 23.40 20.72 -8.64
C ALA A 472 23.95 19.35 -8.21
N VAL A 473 23.04 18.45 -7.82
CA VAL A 473 23.36 17.10 -7.39
C VAL A 473 22.53 16.10 -8.18
N SER A 474 23.22 15.16 -8.84
CA SER A 474 22.57 14.02 -9.48
C SER A 474 23.19 12.71 -9.01
N LEU A 475 22.34 11.74 -8.72
CA LEU A 475 22.72 10.36 -8.40
C LEU A 475 22.29 9.47 -9.56
N LYS A 476 23.21 8.67 -10.07
CA LYS A 476 23.01 7.79 -11.24
C LYS A 476 23.42 6.38 -10.90
N GLU A 477 22.91 5.41 -11.66
CA GLU A 477 23.25 3.99 -11.49
C GLU A 477 23.04 3.51 -10.03
N MET A 478 22.04 4.06 -9.33
CA MET A 478 21.73 3.64 -7.97
C MET A 478 21.25 2.20 -7.99
N ALA A 479 21.93 1.36 -7.21
CA ALA A 479 21.56 -0.03 -6.99
C ALA A 479 21.54 -0.32 -5.49
N ALA A 480 20.52 -1.04 -5.04
CA ALA A 480 20.37 -1.48 -3.66
C ALA A 480 19.93 -2.94 -3.65
N SER A 481 20.52 -3.78 -2.81
CA SER A 481 20.03 -5.13 -2.57
C SER A 481 19.86 -5.38 -1.08
N LEU A 482 18.70 -5.90 -0.70
CA LEU A 482 18.33 -6.23 0.65
C LEU A 482 18.16 -7.76 0.75
N ARG A 483 18.83 -8.38 1.73
CA ARG A 483 18.82 -9.83 1.92
C ARG A 483 18.34 -10.19 3.33
N SER A 484 17.55 -11.25 3.42
CA SER A 484 17.08 -11.85 4.69
C SER A 484 16.40 -10.85 5.64
N LEU A 485 15.61 -9.90 5.11
CA LEU A 485 14.87 -8.96 5.96
C LEU A 485 13.81 -9.72 6.76
N ARG A 486 13.80 -9.52 8.07
CA ARG A 486 12.79 -10.08 8.99
C ARG A 486 12.31 -9.01 9.95
N LEU A 487 11.01 -8.73 9.94
CA LEU A 487 10.37 -7.77 10.84
C LEU A 487 9.39 -8.47 11.77
N LYS A 488 9.39 -8.04 13.04
CA LYS A 488 8.51 -8.53 14.11
C LYS A 488 7.74 -7.38 14.72
N LYS A 489 6.49 -7.61 15.14
CA LYS A 489 5.77 -6.62 15.93
C LYS A 489 6.33 -6.60 17.35
N GLU A 490 6.28 -5.43 17.99
CA GLU A 490 6.77 -5.26 19.35
C GLU A 490 6.06 -6.25 20.29
N ARG A 491 6.81 -7.06 21.04
CA ARG A 491 6.32 -8.11 21.98
C ARG A 491 5.72 -9.37 21.33
N GLU A 492 5.75 -9.52 20.01
CA GLU A 492 5.38 -10.76 19.32
C GLU A 492 6.61 -11.63 18.97
N LYS A 493 6.45 -12.96 18.99
CA LYS A 493 7.56 -13.89 18.67
C LYS A 493 7.71 -14.15 17.16
N GLU A 494 6.60 -14.10 16.42
CA GLU A 494 6.55 -14.41 14.98
C GLU A 494 6.93 -13.21 14.10
N ASP A 495 7.51 -13.51 12.93
CA ASP A 495 7.78 -12.49 11.92
C ASP A 495 6.48 -12.16 11.18
N PHE A 496 6.09 -10.88 11.14
CA PHE A 496 4.95 -10.47 10.33
C PHE A 496 5.35 -10.17 8.88
N LEU A 497 6.61 -9.82 8.62
CA LEU A 497 7.16 -9.64 7.27
C LEU A 497 8.52 -10.32 7.16
N THR A 498 8.69 -11.16 6.12
CA THR A 498 9.99 -11.68 5.72
C THR A 498 10.22 -11.44 4.24
N ILE A 499 11.36 -10.86 3.87
CA ILE A 499 11.77 -10.66 2.47
C ILE A 499 13.15 -11.30 2.27
N PRO A 500 13.23 -12.47 1.63
CA PRO A 500 14.51 -13.15 1.39
C PRO A 500 15.48 -12.34 0.53
N ALA A 501 14.96 -11.73 -0.54
CA ALA A 501 15.71 -10.90 -1.45
C ALA A 501 14.83 -9.77 -2.03
N LEU A 502 15.37 -8.57 -2.07
CA LEU A 502 14.83 -7.41 -2.77
C LEU A 502 15.99 -6.68 -3.44
N SER A 503 15.82 -6.27 -4.68
CA SER A 503 16.82 -5.51 -5.43
C SER A 503 16.17 -4.35 -6.18
N ILE A 504 16.85 -3.21 -6.15
CA ILE A 504 16.55 -2.04 -6.95
C ILE A 504 17.80 -1.74 -7.78
N GLN A 505 17.64 -1.51 -9.09
CA GLN A 505 18.73 -1.24 -10.01
C GLN A 505 18.36 -0.10 -10.98
N ASP A 506 19.38 0.47 -11.63
CA ASP A 506 19.24 1.53 -12.64
C ASP A 506 18.40 2.72 -12.17
N THR A 507 18.54 3.07 -10.88
CA THR A 507 17.80 4.19 -10.27
C THR A 507 18.58 5.50 -10.41
N GLU A 508 17.86 6.58 -10.71
CA GLU A 508 18.41 7.91 -10.89
C GLU A 508 17.61 8.94 -10.10
N VAL A 509 18.32 9.86 -9.46
CA VAL A 509 17.74 11.00 -8.73
C VAL A 509 18.40 12.27 -9.22
N ASP A 510 17.60 13.22 -9.69
CA ASP A 510 18.05 14.57 -10.07
C ASP A 510 17.33 15.57 -9.18
N LEU A 511 18.06 16.17 -8.24
CA LEU A 511 17.50 17.11 -7.26
C LEU A 511 17.13 18.45 -7.89
N THR A 512 17.79 18.84 -8.98
CA THR A 512 17.51 20.08 -9.73
C THR A 512 16.23 19.94 -10.57
N ARG A 513 16.04 18.78 -11.21
CA ARG A 513 14.83 18.47 -11.99
C ARG A 513 13.68 17.93 -11.15
N LYS A 514 13.93 17.57 -9.88
CA LYS A 514 12.99 16.88 -8.99
C LYS A 514 12.42 15.61 -9.65
N THR A 515 13.30 14.80 -10.23
CA THR A 515 12.90 13.53 -10.88
C THR A 515 13.53 12.33 -10.18
N LEU A 516 12.71 11.30 -9.92
CA LEU A 516 13.15 9.98 -9.44
C LEU A 516 12.74 8.94 -10.49
N ARG A 517 13.73 8.27 -11.10
CA ARG A 517 13.51 7.19 -12.05
C ARG A 517 14.03 5.90 -11.45
N ILE A 518 13.13 4.98 -11.12
CA ILE A 518 13.47 3.63 -10.66
C ILE A 518 13.48 2.73 -11.89
N GLY A 519 14.64 2.20 -12.30
CA GLY A 519 14.72 1.33 -13.47
C GLY A 519 14.07 -0.02 -13.22
N ASN A 520 14.69 -0.84 -12.37
CA ASN A 520 14.25 -2.21 -12.09
C ASN A 520 14.04 -2.42 -10.59
N PHE A 521 12.86 -2.89 -10.20
CA PHE A 521 12.54 -3.35 -8.84
C PHE A 521 12.21 -4.85 -8.90
N ALA A 522 12.85 -5.67 -8.07
CA ALA A 522 12.57 -7.09 -8.02
C ALA A 522 12.60 -7.62 -6.58
N THR A 523 11.66 -8.51 -6.25
CA THR A 523 11.64 -9.23 -4.98
C THR A 523 10.91 -10.56 -5.12
N GLU A 524 11.30 -11.57 -4.36
CA GLU A 524 10.70 -12.90 -4.45
C GLU A 524 10.53 -13.58 -3.09
N LYS A 525 9.57 -14.51 -3.04
CA LYS A 525 9.35 -15.43 -1.89
C LYS A 525 9.12 -14.73 -0.55
N GLY A 526 8.57 -13.52 -0.58
CA GLY A 526 8.23 -12.78 0.62
C GLY A 526 7.02 -13.39 1.34
N ARG A 527 6.98 -13.25 2.67
CA ARG A 527 5.83 -13.62 3.50
C ARG A 527 5.33 -12.43 4.28
N LEU A 528 4.02 -12.21 4.27
CA LEU A 528 3.37 -11.12 5.00
C LEU A 528 2.19 -11.68 5.81
N SER A 529 2.07 -11.29 7.07
CA SER A 529 0.93 -11.59 7.94
C SER A 529 0.20 -10.30 8.28
N VAL A 530 -1.09 -10.25 7.99
CA VAL A 530 -1.95 -9.06 8.20
C VAL A 530 -3.18 -9.47 8.99
N GLN A 531 -3.58 -8.64 9.95
CA GLN A 531 -4.80 -8.83 10.72
C GLN A 531 -5.72 -7.61 10.61
N ARG A 532 -6.96 -7.82 10.19
CA ARG A 532 -8.03 -6.83 10.31
C ARG A 532 -8.71 -7.00 11.67
N LEU A 533 -8.63 -5.98 12.50
CA LEU A 533 -9.15 -5.97 13.88
C LEU A 533 -10.67 -5.84 13.91
N LYS A 534 -11.30 -6.10 15.07
CA LYS A 534 -12.75 -5.90 15.27
C LYS A 534 -13.23 -4.47 15.00
N SER A 535 -12.35 -3.48 15.16
CA SER A 535 -12.62 -2.07 14.81
C SER A 535 -12.69 -1.82 13.30
N GLY A 536 -12.30 -2.79 12.47
CA GLY A 536 -12.14 -2.65 11.03
C GLY A 536 -10.76 -2.12 10.61
N GLU A 537 -9.95 -1.64 11.55
CA GLU A 537 -8.57 -1.21 11.33
C GLU A 537 -7.66 -2.39 10.95
N ILE A 538 -6.65 -2.13 10.13
CA ILE A 538 -5.59 -3.09 9.84
C ILE A 538 -4.48 -2.93 10.87
N ASP A 539 -4.01 -4.03 11.46
CA ASP A 539 -2.96 -4.07 12.47
C ASP A 539 -1.67 -3.34 12.05
N LEU A 540 -1.30 -3.41 10.76
CA LEU A 540 -0.14 -2.71 10.20
C LEU A 540 -0.24 -1.18 10.31
N GLN A 541 -1.44 -0.60 10.42
CA GLN A 541 -1.63 0.85 10.60
C GLN A 541 -1.12 1.33 11.96
N LYS A 542 -1.03 0.44 12.95
CA LYS A 542 -0.52 0.75 14.30
C LYS A 542 1.00 0.67 14.40
N LEU A 543 1.69 0.29 13.31
CA LEU A 543 3.15 0.15 13.26
C LEU A 543 3.87 1.45 12.91
N LEU A 544 3.12 2.49 12.52
CA LEU A 544 3.63 3.83 12.27
C LEU A 544 3.31 4.72 13.47
N PRO A 545 4.26 5.54 13.97
CA PRO A 545 3.97 6.50 15.01
C PRO A 545 2.90 7.50 14.52
N PRO A 546 1.93 7.90 15.36
CA PRO A 546 0.99 8.95 15.00
C PRO A 546 1.77 10.23 14.66
N PRO A 547 1.32 11.03 13.69
CA PRO A 547 1.97 12.30 13.39
C PRO A 547 2.03 13.12 14.68
N SER A 548 3.22 13.57 15.06
CA SER A 548 3.40 14.41 16.25
C SER A 548 2.38 15.55 16.21
N PRO A 549 1.68 15.84 17.33
CA PRO A 549 0.80 17.01 17.38
C PRO A 549 1.62 18.22 16.93
N LYS A 550 1.10 18.92 15.91
CA LYS A 550 1.75 20.05 15.25
C LYS A 550 2.45 20.93 16.30
N GLU A 551 3.77 20.84 16.33
CA GLU A 551 4.57 21.92 16.90
C GLU A 551 4.16 23.20 16.18
N GLU A 552 3.84 24.16 17.01
CA GLU A 552 3.42 25.50 16.70
C GLU A 552 4.26 26.08 15.56
N LYS A 553 3.57 26.65 14.56
CA LYS A 553 4.18 27.21 13.35
C LYS A 553 5.36 28.11 13.73
N ALA A 554 6.57 27.66 13.40
CA ALA A 554 7.70 28.57 13.20
C ALA A 554 7.27 29.62 12.15
N PRO A 555 7.63 30.91 12.33
CA PRO A 555 7.21 31.96 11.44
C PRO A 555 7.67 31.65 10.01
N SER A 556 6.70 31.56 9.11
CA SER A 556 6.88 31.33 7.68
C SER A 556 7.77 32.41 7.09
N ILE A 557 9.03 32.05 6.84
CA ILE A 557 9.84 32.74 5.84
C ILE A 557 9.12 32.53 4.51
N LYS A 558 8.78 33.63 3.83
CA LYS A 558 8.27 33.61 2.45
C LYS A 558 9.40 33.11 1.54
N GLU A 559 9.55 31.80 1.42
CA GLU A 559 10.32 31.20 0.33
C GLU A 559 9.43 31.11 -0.91
N ALA A 560 9.97 31.62 -2.02
CA ALA A 560 9.35 31.63 -3.32
C ALA A 560 8.96 30.19 -3.74
N GLN A 561 7.67 30.01 -4.07
CA GLN A 561 7.14 28.78 -4.64
C GLN A 561 7.76 28.53 -6.02
N ASP A 562 8.78 27.68 -6.09
CA ASP A 562 9.11 26.94 -7.31
C ASP A 562 8.22 25.68 -7.36
N ASP A 563 7.09 25.82 -8.06
CA ASP A 563 5.94 24.91 -8.14
C ASP A 563 6.21 23.63 -9.00
N LYS A 564 7.45 23.12 -8.95
CA LYS A 564 7.80 21.84 -9.57
C LYS A 564 7.60 20.71 -8.56
N ASN A 565 6.55 19.92 -8.77
CA ASN A 565 6.30 18.66 -8.06
C ASN A 565 7.26 17.55 -8.55
N TRP A 566 7.58 16.61 -7.67
CA TRP A 566 8.42 15.46 -8.02
C TRP A 566 7.75 14.58 -9.08
N ILE A 567 8.48 14.29 -10.16
CA ILE A 567 8.06 13.26 -11.14
C ILE A 567 8.76 11.96 -10.78
N VAL A 568 7.97 10.97 -10.35
CA VAL A 568 8.44 9.63 -10.03
C VAL A 568 8.05 8.69 -11.16
N SER A 569 8.98 7.86 -11.62
CA SER A 569 8.74 6.85 -12.65
C SER A 569 9.38 5.52 -12.25
N LEU A 570 8.72 4.43 -12.61
CA LEU A 570 9.13 3.04 -12.39
C LEU A 570 9.13 2.33 -13.73
N GLY A 571 10.30 1.90 -14.20
CA GLY A 571 10.49 1.20 -15.46
C GLY A 571 9.88 -0.19 -15.42
N GLN A 572 10.38 -1.06 -14.55
CA GLN A 572 9.86 -2.41 -14.32
C GLN A 572 9.85 -2.76 -12.84
N ALA A 573 8.77 -3.37 -12.37
CA ALA A 573 8.68 -4.01 -11.05
C ALA A 573 8.23 -5.46 -11.18
N ARG A 574 8.86 -6.34 -10.39
CA ARG A 574 8.56 -7.76 -10.30
C ARG A 574 8.50 -8.21 -8.85
N ILE A 575 7.34 -8.68 -8.42
CA ILE A 575 7.12 -9.36 -7.15
C ILE A 575 6.72 -10.78 -7.51
N ASP A 576 7.48 -11.81 -7.13
CA ASP A 576 7.19 -13.20 -7.52
C ASP A 576 7.08 -14.14 -6.30
N GLN A 577 6.13 -15.07 -6.32
CA GLN A 577 5.98 -16.15 -5.32
C GLN A 577 5.76 -15.65 -3.87
N TYR A 578 5.08 -14.53 -3.68
CA TYR A 578 4.74 -14.04 -2.34
C TYR A 578 3.61 -14.86 -1.70
N THR A 579 3.66 -14.98 -0.36
CA THR A 579 2.59 -15.58 0.45
C THR A 579 2.08 -14.57 1.47
N LEU A 580 0.77 -14.34 1.50
CA LEU A 580 0.10 -13.46 2.44
C LEU A 580 -0.88 -14.28 3.30
N LYS A 581 -0.74 -14.21 4.62
CA LYS A 581 -1.74 -14.73 5.57
C LYS A 581 -2.56 -13.56 6.10
N MET A 582 -3.82 -13.46 5.67
CA MET A 582 -4.74 -12.42 6.13
C MET A 582 -5.73 -13.00 7.12
N THR A 583 -5.89 -12.40 8.30
CA THR A 583 -6.90 -12.81 9.29
C THR A 583 -7.88 -11.66 9.53
N ASP A 584 -9.14 -11.85 9.20
CA ASP A 584 -10.20 -10.86 9.41
C ASP A 584 -11.03 -11.22 10.66
N SER A 585 -10.97 -10.35 11.66
CA SER A 585 -11.71 -10.50 12.92
C SER A 585 -13.00 -9.67 12.96
N THR A 586 -13.39 -9.06 11.84
CA THR A 586 -14.64 -8.28 11.73
C THR A 586 -15.91 -9.13 11.67
N PRO A 587 -15.95 -10.29 10.98
CA PRO A 587 -17.12 -11.17 11.04
C PRO A 587 -17.29 -11.79 12.43
N ALA A 588 -18.51 -12.27 12.75
CA ALA A 588 -18.81 -12.90 14.04
C ALA A 588 -17.87 -14.08 14.34
N GLN A 589 -17.47 -14.81 13.31
CA GLN A 589 -16.42 -15.83 13.34
C GLN A 589 -15.17 -15.31 12.60
N PRO A 590 -14.02 -15.15 13.29
CA PRO A 590 -12.78 -14.74 12.65
C PRO A 590 -12.39 -15.70 11.53
N THR A 591 -12.02 -15.15 10.37
CA THR A 591 -11.70 -15.93 9.16
C THR A 591 -10.28 -15.64 8.72
N SER A 592 -9.50 -16.68 8.44
CA SER A 592 -8.16 -16.54 7.85
C SER A 592 -8.18 -16.98 6.40
N VAL A 593 -7.57 -16.17 5.53
CA VAL A 593 -7.38 -16.42 4.11
C VAL A 593 -5.88 -16.50 3.84
N MET A 594 -5.45 -17.57 3.17
CA MET A 594 -4.09 -17.74 2.69
C MET A 594 -4.04 -17.36 1.20
N VAL A 595 -3.19 -16.39 0.88
CA VAL A 595 -2.96 -15.92 -0.49
C VAL A 595 -1.56 -16.36 -0.91
N GLU A 596 -1.46 -17.30 -1.83
CA GLU A 596 -0.21 -17.90 -2.28
C GLU A 596 0.09 -17.51 -3.73
N LYS A 597 1.34 -17.78 -4.15
CA LYS A 597 1.83 -17.54 -5.52
C LYS A 597 1.53 -16.12 -6.02
N VAL A 598 1.53 -15.13 -5.11
CA VAL A 598 1.29 -13.73 -5.46
C VAL A 598 2.42 -13.28 -6.38
N ALA A 599 2.05 -12.90 -7.59
CA ALA A 599 2.95 -12.33 -8.57
C ALA A 599 2.40 -10.99 -9.08
N VAL A 600 3.23 -9.95 -9.03
CA VAL A 600 2.92 -8.61 -9.55
C VAL A 600 3.99 -8.21 -10.55
N ARG A 601 3.56 -7.80 -11.74
CA ARG A 601 4.40 -7.17 -12.76
C ARG A 601 3.89 -5.75 -12.98
N ALA A 602 4.76 -4.76 -12.90
CA ALA A 602 4.42 -3.38 -13.24
C ALA A 602 5.43 -2.84 -14.26
N GLU A 603 4.97 -2.11 -15.27
CA GLU A 603 5.82 -1.54 -16.32
C GLU A 603 5.43 -0.10 -16.61
N ASN A 604 6.41 0.79 -16.69
CA ASN A 604 6.25 2.20 -17.07
C ASN A 604 5.22 2.98 -16.21
N ILE A 605 5.19 2.74 -14.90
CA ILE A 605 4.33 3.48 -13.97
C ILE A 605 4.93 4.86 -13.71
N SER A 606 4.15 5.94 -13.78
CA SER A 606 4.66 7.29 -13.54
C SER A 606 3.61 8.22 -12.92
N THR A 607 4.08 9.19 -12.14
CA THR A 607 3.28 10.33 -11.65
C THR A 607 3.15 11.46 -12.68
N ALA A 608 3.80 11.35 -13.84
CA ALA A 608 3.63 12.32 -14.92
C ALA A 608 2.19 12.32 -15.44
N LYS A 609 1.67 13.52 -15.76
CA LYS A 609 0.29 13.71 -16.23
C LYS A 609 0.00 12.83 -17.45
N ASN A 610 -1.15 12.15 -17.43
CA ASN A 610 -1.67 11.33 -18.52
C ASN A 610 -0.77 10.17 -18.98
N LYS A 611 0.16 9.70 -18.15
CA LYS A 611 0.94 8.48 -18.43
C LYS A 611 0.23 7.25 -17.86
N LEU A 612 0.04 6.24 -18.72
CA LEU A 612 -0.50 4.93 -18.34
C LEU A 612 0.63 3.90 -18.38
N GLY A 613 0.88 3.23 -17.26
CA GLY A 613 1.73 2.05 -17.18
C GLY A 613 0.88 0.77 -17.13
N LYS A 614 1.52 -0.39 -17.27
CA LYS A 614 0.86 -1.70 -17.22
C LYS A 614 1.06 -2.34 -15.86
N ILE A 615 0.03 -2.98 -15.32
CA ILE A 615 0.06 -3.75 -14.08
C ILE A 615 -0.57 -5.10 -14.37
N ALA A 616 0.11 -6.19 -14.02
CA ALA A 616 -0.45 -7.53 -13.99
C ALA A 616 -0.31 -8.10 -12.59
N LEU A 617 -1.37 -8.70 -12.07
CA LEU A 617 -1.43 -9.39 -10.78
C LEU A 617 -1.97 -10.80 -11.01
N SER A 618 -1.35 -11.81 -10.41
CA SER A 618 -1.90 -13.15 -10.29
C SER A 618 -1.68 -13.69 -8.89
N LEU A 619 -2.68 -14.37 -8.33
CA LEU A 619 -2.61 -14.97 -7.00
C LEU A 619 -3.50 -16.22 -6.90
N LEU A 620 -3.24 -17.06 -5.90
CA LEU A 620 -4.03 -18.24 -5.57
C LEU A 620 -4.55 -18.12 -4.13
N LEU A 621 -5.87 -18.03 -3.96
CA LEU A 621 -6.50 -18.00 -2.64
C LEU A 621 -6.81 -19.43 -2.18
N ASP A 622 -6.39 -19.74 -0.96
CA ASP A 622 -6.67 -20.98 -0.23
C ASP A 622 -6.49 -22.25 -1.09
N GLN A 623 -5.42 -22.26 -1.88
CA GLN A 623 -5.00 -23.34 -2.79
C GLN A 623 -5.95 -23.67 -3.96
N LYS A 624 -7.15 -23.08 -4.02
CA LYS A 624 -8.19 -23.42 -5.03
C LYS A 624 -8.50 -22.26 -5.99
N THR A 625 -8.72 -21.06 -5.48
CA THR A 625 -9.27 -19.95 -6.30
C THR A 625 -8.15 -19.15 -6.95
N SER A 626 -8.05 -19.20 -8.27
CA SER A 626 -7.09 -18.37 -9.02
C SER A 626 -7.70 -17.01 -9.33
N VAL A 627 -7.00 -15.92 -9.00
CA VAL A 627 -7.36 -14.56 -9.40
C VAL A 627 -6.24 -13.99 -10.25
N SER A 628 -6.59 -13.43 -11.40
CA SER A 628 -5.64 -12.70 -12.24
C SER A 628 -6.25 -11.43 -12.79
N THR A 629 -5.43 -10.39 -12.94
CA THR A 629 -5.85 -9.15 -13.59
C THR A 629 -4.70 -8.53 -14.37
N GLN A 630 -5.02 -7.93 -15.51
CA GLN A 630 -4.13 -7.10 -16.30
C GLN A 630 -4.79 -5.74 -16.52
N ALA A 631 -4.09 -4.67 -16.19
CA ALA A 631 -4.63 -3.32 -16.23
C ALA A 631 -3.60 -2.31 -16.74
N ALA A 632 -4.08 -1.27 -17.39
CA ALA A 632 -3.35 -0.02 -17.59
C ALA A 632 -3.75 0.96 -16.48
N ALA A 633 -2.78 1.54 -15.78
CA ALA A 633 -2.99 2.43 -14.65
C ALA A 633 -2.17 3.73 -14.79
N GLY A 634 -2.78 4.86 -14.44
CA GLY A 634 -2.17 6.18 -14.35
C GLY A 634 -2.52 6.85 -13.03
N ILE A 635 -1.60 7.65 -12.49
CA ILE A 635 -1.73 8.26 -11.16
C ILE A 635 -2.32 9.68 -11.24
N GLU A 636 -1.96 10.46 -12.26
CA GLU A 636 -2.35 11.87 -12.41
C GLU A 636 -3.05 12.11 -13.76
N PRO A 637 -4.40 12.10 -13.83
CA PRO A 637 -5.34 11.71 -12.77
C PRO A 637 -5.41 10.19 -12.57
N LEU A 638 -5.98 9.75 -11.45
CA LEU A 638 -6.14 8.33 -11.14
C LEU A 638 -7.09 7.66 -12.16
N ARG A 639 -6.52 6.83 -13.03
CA ARG A 639 -7.24 6.06 -14.05
C ARG A 639 -6.74 4.62 -14.05
N VAL A 640 -7.66 3.66 -14.05
CA VAL A 640 -7.35 2.24 -14.16
C VAL A 640 -8.34 1.59 -15.13
N GLU A 641 -7.84 0.88 -16.12
CA GLU A 641 -8.64 0.10 -17.05
C GLU A 641 -8.03 -1.29 -17.24
N GLY A 642 -8.81 -2.35 -17.08
CA GLY A 642 -8.24 -3.69 -17.08
C GLY A 642 -9.26 -4.80 -17.25
N PHE A 643 -8.74 -6.03 -17.23
CA PHE A 643 -9.49 -7.27 -17.26
C PHE A 643 -9.20 -8.03 -15.95
N LEU A 644 -10.25 -8.52 -15.30
CA LEU A 644 -10.21 -9.34 -14.09
C LEU A 644 -10.77 -10.72 -14.43
N GLU A 645 -10.09 -11.76 -13.96
CA GLU A 645 -10.54 -13.14 -14.02
C GLU A 645 -10.39 -13.82 -12.66
N VAL A 646 -11.46 -14.44 -12.19
CA VAL A 646 -11.54 -15.24 -10.97
C VAL A 646 -12.07 -16.61 -11.38
N ARG A 647 -11.38 -17.69 -11.01
CA ARG A 647 -11.82 -19.07 -11.28
C ARG A 647 -11.93 -19.87 -10.00
N GLN A 648 -12.94 -20.72 -9.92
CA GLN A 648 -13.18 -21.66 -8.81
C GLN A 648 -13.30 -20.98 -7.44
N LEU A 649 -14.05 -19.87 -7.36
CA LEU A 649 -14.37 -19.22 -6.07
C LEU A 649 -15.47 -19.99 -5.34
N SER A 650 -15.14 -20.61 -4.20
CA SER A 650 -16.11 -21.38 -3.38
C SER A 650 -16.96 -20.46 -2.50
N LEU A 651 -18.27 -20.38 -2.76
CA LEU A 651 -19.18 -19.53 -1.98
C LEU A 651 -19.30 -19.97 -0.52
N ARG A 652 -19.22 -21.28 -0.24
CA ARG A 652 -19.32 -21.84 1.11
C ARG A 652 -18.20 -21.33 2.03
N GLN A 653 -17.00 -21.19 1.50
CA GLN A 653 -15.82 -20.80 2.28
C GLN A 653 -15.93 -19.39 2.87
N TYR A 654 -16.72 -18.52 2.23
CA TYR A 654 -16.93 -17.14 2.67
C TYR A 654 -18.22 -16.95 3.48
N ALA A 655 -18.85 -18.03 3.97
CA ALA A 655 -20.04 -17.99 4.83
C ALA A 655 -19.96 -16.99 6.00
N PRO A 656 -18.82 -16.85 6.73
CA PRO A 656 -18.71 -15.88 7.82
C PRO A 656 -19.05 -14.44 7.42
N TYR A 657 -18.89 -14.06 6.15
CA TYR A 657 -19.15 -12.69 5.67
C TYR A 657 -20.62 -12.39 5.38
N TYR A 658 -21.46 -13.42 5.14
CA TYR A 658 -22.85 -13.22 4.73
C TYR A 658 -23.87 -13.97 5.60
N GLN A 659 -23.47 -14.98 6.36
CA GLN A 659 -24.38 -15.87 7.10
C GLN A 659 -25.31 -15.13 8.07
N ASP A 660 -24.88 -14.00 8.64
CA ASP A 660 -25.68 -13.20 9.59
C ASP A 660 -26.72 -12.31 8.87
N LYS A 661 -26.62 -12.18 7.55
CA LYS A 661 -27.50 -11.34 6.72
C LYS A 661 -28.61 -12.14 6.03
N ILE A 662 -28.51 -13.47 6.04
CA ILE A 662 -29.45 -14.39 5.39
C ILE A 662 -29.88 -15.48 6.38
N LEU A 663 -31.05 -16.09 6.16
CA LEU A 663 -31.59 -17.18 6.99
C LEU A 663 -31.42 -18.58 6.37
N PHE A 664 -30.54 -18.70 5.37
CA PHE A 664 -30.23 -19.95 4.67
C PHE A 664 -28.71 -20.12 4.55
N ASP A 665 -28.29 -21.36 4.29
CA ASP A 665 -26.89 -21.73 4.08
C ASP A 665 -26.65 -22.09 2.61
N ILE A 666 -25.46 -21.73 2.13
CA ILE A 666 -24.95 -22.12 0.81
C ILE A 666 -24.10 -23.38 1.03
N GLU A 667 -24.63 -24.54 0.69
CA GLU A 667 -23.98 -25.85 0.92
C GLU A 667 -22.85 -26.11 -0.08
N SER A 668 -23.02 -25.65 -1.31
CA SER A 668 -22.02 -25.70 -2.39
C SER A 668 -22.27 -24.60 -3.42
N GLY A 669 -21.23 -24.29 -4.21
CA GLY A 669 -21.31 -23.34 -5.32
C GLY A 669 -19.93 -22.80 -5.67
N ASP A 670 -19.43 -23.11 -6.86
CA ASP A 670 -18.17 -22.58 -7.39
C ASP A 670 -18.47 -21.52 -8.45
N VAL A 671 -17.87 -20.33 -8.31
CA VAL A 671 -18.05 -19.19 -9.21
C VAL A 671 -16.81 -18.97 -10.06
N ASP A 672 -17.00 -18.92 -11.38
CA ASP A 672 -16.05 -18.37 -12.33
C ASP A 672 -16.56 -16.99 -12.78
N LEU A 673 -15.71 -15.96 -12.77
CA LEU A 673 -16.06 -14.58 -13.10
C LEU A 673 -14.97 -13.97 -13.99
N ALA A 674 -15.36 -13.34 -15.08
CA ALA A 674 -14.48 -12.50 -15.89
C ALA A 674 -15.16 -11.17 -16.20
N ALA A 675 -14.43 -10.06 -16.11
CA ALA A 675 -14.96 -8.73 -16.33
C ALA A 675 -13.90 -7.76 -16.83
N ARG A 676 -14.27 -6.85 -17.74
CA ARG A 676 -13.48 -5.63 -17.99
C ARG A 676 -13.98 -4.53 -17.07
N TYR A 677 -13.07 -3.79 -16.46
CA TYR A 677 -13.40 -2.69 -15.56
C TYR A 677 -12.68 -1.41 -15.97
N GLN A 678 -13.34 -0.29 -15.74
CA GLN A 678 -12.79 1.04 -15.94
C GLN A 678 -13.14 1.91 -14.75
N PHE A 679 -12.12 2.50 -14.15
CA PHE A 679 -12.22 3.51 -13.10
C PHE A 679 -11.45 4.76 -13.54
N ALA A 680 -12.07 5.92 -13.47
CA ALA A 680 -11.38 7.19 -13.70
C ALA A 680 -11.94 8.27 -12.79
N LYS A 681 -11.07 8.89 -11.98
CA LYS A 681 -11.40 10.01 -11.12
C LYS A 681 -11.06 11.32 -11.83
N ARG A 682 -12.06 12.10 -12.23
CA ARG A 682 -11.91 13.46 -12.80
C ARG A 682 -12.30 14.49 -11.73
N GLU A 683 -11.93 15.76 -11.94
CA GLU A 683 -12.16 16.84 -10.95
C GLU A 683 -13.61 16.97 -10.44
N LYS A 684 -14.60 16.63 -11.26
CA LYS A 684 -16.04 16.76 -10.93
C LYS A 684 -16.85 15.48 -11.07
N GLU A 685 -16.24 14.37 -11.49
CA GLU A 685 -16.96 13.13 -11.80
C GLU A 685 -16.08 11.89 -11.60
N THR A 686 -16.63 10.82 -11.03
CA THR A 686 -15.97 9.52 -10.94
C THR A 686 -16.69 8.55 -11.89
N VAL A 687 -15.99 8.11 -12.92
CA VAL A 687 -16.51 7.11 -13.86
C VAL A 687 -16.12 5.73 -13.34
N THR A 688 -17.12 4.89 -13.06
CA THR A 688 -16.91 3.49 -12.69
C THR A 688 -17.83 2.61 -13.52
N LYS A 689 -17.24 1.82 -14.42
CA LYS A 689 -17.97 0.94 -15.34
C LYS A 689 -17.34 -0.44 -15.33
N ALA A 690 -18.18 -1.46 -15.43
CA ALA A 690 -17.76 -2.83 -15.70
C ALA A 690 -18.50 -3.35 -16.93
N THR A 691 -17.80 -3.94 -17.89
CA THR A 691 -18.35 -4.37 -19.18
C THR A 691 -17.87 -5.76 -19.55
N GLY A 692 -18.63 -6.43 -20.41
CA GLY A 692 -18.31 -7.80 -20.84
C GLY A 692 -18.22 -8.77 -19.65
N ILE A 693 -18.96 -8.49 -18.58
CA ILE A 693 -19.02 -9.36 -17.41
C ILE A 693 -19.64 -10.69 -17.85
N SER A 694 -18.90 -11.75 -17.59
CA SER A 694 -19.36 -13.12 -17.69
C SER A 694 -19.16 -13.79 -16.35
N ALA A 695 -20.19 -14.41 -15.79
CA ALA A 695 -20.06 -15.21 -14.58
C ALA A 695 -20.77 -16.53 -14.78
N SER A 696 -20.21 -17.61 -14.23
CA SER A 696 -20.87 -18.90 -14.16
C SER A 696 -20.80 -19.47 -12.76
N VAL A 697 -21.92 -19.98 -12.27
CA VAL A 697 -22.02 -20.69 -10.99
C VAL A 697 -22.29 -22.16 -11.28
N LYS A 698 -21.47 -23.05 -10.70
CA LYS A 698 -21.59 -24.51 -10.84
C LYS A 698 -22.03 -25.13 -9.52
N ALA A 699 -22.93 -26.10 -9.58
CA ALA A 699 -23.43 -26.88 -8.45
C ALA A 699 -23.84 -26.02 -7.24
N LEU A 700 -24.69 -25.00 -7.47
CA LEU A 700 -25.22 -24.16 -6.39
C LEU A 700 -26.31 -24.92 -5.64
N GLN A 701 -26.14 -25.09 -4.33
CA GLN A 701 -27.13 -25.73 -3.45
C GLN A 701 -27.45 -24.80 -2.28
N LEU A 702 -28.72 -24.49 -2.10
CA LEU A 702 -29.21 -23.64 -1.01
C LEU A 702 -30.17 -24.40 -0.10
N LYS A 703 -29.97 -24.25 1.20
CA LYS A 703 -30.76 -24.92 2.23
C LYS A 703 -31.20 -23.93 3.30
N LYS A 704 -32.49 -23.91 3.63
CA LYS A 704 -32.99 -23.04 4.70
C LYS A 704 -32.58 -23.60 6.06
N ARG A 705 -32.12 -22.75 6.96
CA ARG A 705 -31.68 -23.19 8.30
C ARG A 705 -32.86 -23.82 9.05
N GLY A 706 -32.64 -25.01 9.59
CA GLY A 706 -33.67 -25.77 10.32
C GLY A 706 -34.56 -26.65 9.44
N GLU A 707 -34.43 -26.59 8.11
CA GLU A 707 -35.11 -27.52 7.19
C GLU A 707 -34.15 -28.64 6.75
N ALA A 708 -34.68 -29.82 6.40
CA ALA A 708 -33.87 -30.96 5.98
C ALA A 708 -33.52 -30.94 4.48
N GLU A 709 -34.47 -30.50 3.65
CA GLU A 709 -34.39 -30.49 2.18
C GLU A 709 -33.73 -29.20 1.67
N GLU A 710 -32.97 -29.31 0.58
CA GLU A 710 -32.52 -28.15 -0.20
C GLU A 710 -33.73 -27.51 -0.88
N PHE A 711 -33.84 -26.17 -0.83
CA PHE A 711 -34.94 -25.48 -1.50
C PHE A 711 -34.60 -25.01 -2.91
N LEU A 712 -33.30 -24.93 -3.23
CA LEU A 712 -32.81 -24.55 -4.56
C LEU A 712 -31.54 -25.33 -4.89
N SER A 713 -31.54 -26.02 -6.02
CA SER A 713 -30.36 -26.68 -6.57
C SER A 713 -30.20 -26.31 -8.03
N ILE A 714 -29.08 -25.69 -8.40
CA ILE A 714 -28.79 -25.24 -9.77
C ILE A 714 -27.45 -25.84 -10.22
N PRO A 715 -27.46 -26.82 -11.14
CA PRO A 715 -26.22 -27.43 -11.66
C PRO A 715 -25.33 -26.42 -12.39
N ALA A 716 -25.93 -25.57 -13.23
CA ALA A 716 -25.24 -24.54 -13.98
C ALA A 716 -26.10 -23.30 -14.15
N LEU A 717 -25.50 -22.15 -13.85
CA LEU A 717 -26.05 -20.82 -14.12
C LEU A 717 -24.95 -20.00 -14.78
N SER A 718 -25.28 -19.25 -15.82
CA SER A 718 -24.34 -18.33 -16.44
C SER A 718 -24.99 -17.02 -16.84
N ILE A 719 -24.24 -15.94 -16.70
CA ILE A 719 -24.53 -14.64 -17.27
C ILE A 719 -23.41 -14.26 -18.23
N ARG A 720 -23.75 -13.65 -19.37
CA ARG A 720 -22.78 -13.24 -20.39
C ARG A 720 -23.09 -11.83 -20.88
N ASN A 721 -22.07 -11.16 -21.40
CA ASN A 721 -22.15 -9.82 -21.97
C ASN A 721 -22.85 -8.81 -21.03
N THR A 722 -22.59 -8.92 -19.72
CA THR A 722 -23.21 -8.03 -18.74
C THR A 722 -22.41 -6.73 -18.58
N GLY A 723 -23.10 -5.60 -18.52
CA GLY A 723 -22.53 -4.28 -18.29
C GLY A 723 -23.19 -3.60 -17.08
N ILE A 724 -22.39 -2.95 -16.25
CA ILE A 724 -22.82 -2.18 -15.08
C ILE A 724 -22.22 -0.77 -15.20
N ASP A 725 -23.07 0.25 -15.23
CA ASP A 725 -22.68 1.66 -15.26
C ASP A 725 -23.18 2.36 -13.99
N LEU A 726 -22.28 2.56 -13.02
CA LEU A 726 -22.61 3.19 -11.74
C LEU A 726 -22.91 4.69 -11.88
N THR A 727 -22.51 5.32 -12.99
CA THR A 727 -22.82 6.73 -13.26
C THR A 727 -24.29 6.89 -13.70
N LYS A 728 -24.87 5.84 -14.30
CA LYS A 728 -26.26 5.82 -14.80
C LYS A 728 -27.23 5.03 -13.93
N ASN A 729 -26.75 4.32 -12.91
CA ASN A 729 -27.53 3.29 -12.20
C ASN A 729 -28.17 2.29 -13.18
N GLU A 730 -27.40 1.81 -14.17
CA GLU A 730 -27.89 0.91 -15.22
C GLU A 730 -27.15 -0.43 -15.21
N ILE A 731 -27.90 -1.53 -15.33
CA ILE A 731 -27.39 -2.90 -15.52
C ILE A 731 -27.97 -3.45 -16.83
N VAL A 732 -27.11 -3.88 -17.74
CA VAL A 732 -27.48 -4.51 -19.01
C VAL A 732 -26.94 -5.93 -19.01
N ILE A 733 -27.80 -6.93 -18.88
CA ILE A 733 -27.46 -8.35 -18.95
C ILE A 733 -27.71 -8.81 -20.39
N GLY A 734 -26.66 -9.13 -21.14
CA GLY A 734 -26.83 -9.62 -22.52
C GLY A 734 -27.55 -10.97 -22.58
N GLU A 735 -27.11 -11.93 -21.77
CA GLU A 735 -27.74 -13.25 -21.65
C GLU A 735 -27.67 -13.76 -20.21
N PHE A 736 -28.79 -14.30 -19.72
CA PHE A 736 -28.89 -15.13 -18.52
C PHE A 736 -29.36 -16.52 -18.95
N ALA A 737 -28.59 -17.55 -18.61
CA ALA A 737 -28.89 -18.93 -18.98
C ALA A 737 -28.70 -19.87 -17.78
N THR A 738 -29.65 -20.76 -17.54
CA THR A 738 -29.56 -21.80 -16.52
C THR A 738 -30.39 -23.01 -16.90
N GLU A 739 -29.94 -24.20 -16.50
CA GLU A 739 -30.57 -25.46 -16.90
C GLU A 739 -30.61 -26.48 -15.77
N ASN A 740 -31.56 -27.42 -15.86
CA ASN A 740 -31.67 -28.59 -14.97
C ASN A 740 -31.80 -28.25 -13.48
N GLY A 741 -32.29 -27.04 -13.15
CA GLY A 741 -32.47 -26.60 -11.77
C GLY A 741 -33.68 -27.26 -11.10
N SER A 742 -33.66 -27.31 -9.77
CA SER A 742 -34.80 -27.73 -8.96
C SER A 742 -35.12 -26.73 -7.85
N VAL A 743 -36.41 -26.49 -7.63
CA VAL A 743 -36.93 -25.55 -6.65
C VAL A 743 -37.99 -26.23 -5.80
N LEU A 744 -37.93 -26.04 -4.48
CA LEU A 744 -38.98 -26.45 -3.54
C LEU A 744 -39.65 -25.21 -2.97
N VAL A 745 -40.94 -25.05 -3.29
CA VAL A 745 -41.78 -24.01 -2.71
C VAL A 745 -42.76 -24.68 -1.76
N ARG A 746 -42.70 -24.31 -0.49
CA ARG A 746 -43.56 -24.85 0.56
C ARG A 746 -44.39 -23.74 1.18
N ARG A 747 -45.72 -23.89 1.16
CA ARG A 747 -46.63 -23.05 1.92
C ARG A 747 -47.02 -23.77 3.21
N LEU A 748 -46.58 -23.24 4.34
CA LEU A 748 -46.75 -23.83 5.66
C LEU A 748 -48.20 -23.66 6.16
N LYS A 749 -48.58 -24.41 7.21
CA LYS A 749 -49.93 -24.35 7.83
C LYS A 749 -50.35 -22.95 8.30
N ASN A 750 -49.39 -22.08 8.64
CA ASN A 750 -49.65 -20.68 9.00
C ASN A 750 -49.92 -19.77 7.77
N GLY A 751 -49.88 -20.32 6.56
CA GLY A 751 -50.04 -19.60 5.30
C GLY A 751 -48.76 -18.97 4.76
N GLU A 752 -47.64 -19.03 5.50
CA GLU A 752 -46.35 -18.48 5.10
C GLU A 752 -45.66 -19.35 4.04
N ILE A 753 -45.00 -18.72 3.07
CA ILE A 753 -44.20 -19.41 2.05
C ILE A 753 -42.75 -19.43 2.50
N ASN A 754 -42.11 -20.61 2.47
CA ASN A 754 -40.73 -20.80 2.93
C ASN A 754 -39.71 -19.84 2.27
N LEU A 755 -39.92 -19.49 1.00
CA LEU A 755 -39.08 -18.56 0.23
C LEU A 755 -39.29 -17.07 0.57
N LEU A 756 -40.37 -16.71 1.27
CA LEU A 756 -40.63 -15.32 1.68
C LEU A 756 -39.93 -14.95 2.99
N SER A 757 -39.39 -15.94 3.72
CA SER A 757 -38.62 -15.75 4.97
C SER A 757 -37.16 -16.20 4.84
N LEU A 758 -36.51 -15.78 3.74
CA LEU A 758 -35.07 -16.01 3.52
C LEU A 758 -34.18 -14.92 4.14
N LEU A 759 -34.78 -13.82 4.60
CA LEU A 759 -34.11 -12.70 5.26
C LEU A 759 -34.67 -12.52 6.68
N PRO A 760 -33.86 -12.02 7.64
CA PRO A 760 -34.35 -11.69 8.97
C PRO A 760 -35.50 -10.66 8.91
N PRO A 761 -36.59 -10.81 9.68
CA PRO A 761 -37.61 -9.77 9.78
C PRO A 761 -36.95 -8.46 10.25
N ALA A 762 -37.35 -7.32 9.67
CA ALA A 762 -36.81 -6.01 10.00
C ALA A 762 -37.07 -5.68 11.48
N GLY A 763 -36.13 -6.07 12.35
CA GLY A 763 -36.39 -6.24 13.78
C GLY A 763 -35.16 -6.00 14.64
N ARG A 764 -34.60 -4.80 14.57
CA ARG A 764 -33.95 -4.13 15.71
C ARG A 764 -34.27 -2.64 15.62
N LYS A 765 -35.03 -2.13 16.61
CA LYS A 765 -35.07 -0.71 16.93
C LYS A 765 -33.63 -0.28 17.23
N VAL A 766 -32.95 0.26 16.22
CA VAL A 766 -31.89 1.23 16.44
C VAL A 766 -32.63 2.49 16.89
N GLU A 767 -32.25 3.03 18.05
CA GLU A 767 -32.69 4.35 18.47
C GLU A 767 -32.61 5.30 17.28
N LYS A 768 -33.74 5.94 16.99
CA LYS A 768 -33.87 6.94 15.94
C LYS A 768 -32.81 8.01 16.20
N PRO A 769 -31.76 8.16 15.37
CA PRO A 769 -30.92 9.34 15.45
C PRO A 769 -31.79 10.53 15.02
N GLU A 770 -31.68 11.61 15.78
CA GLU A 770 -32.30 12.90 15.49
C GLU A 770 -32.06 13.32 14.02
N GLU A 771 -33.07 14.01 13.49
CA GLU A 771 -33.16 14.67 12.19
C GLU A 771 -31.86 14.72 11.39
N LYS A 772 -31.74 13.80 10.43
CA LYS A 772 -30.99 14.03 9.20
C LYS A 772 -31.92 13.86 8.03
N GLN A 773 -31.91 14.89 7.18
CA GLN A 773 -32.57 15.05 5.89
C GLN A 773 -32.87 13.70 5.21
N GLU A 774 -34.11 13.56 4.71
CA GLU A 774 -34.46 12.53 3.73
C GLU A 774 -33.31 12.41 2.71
N PRO A 775 -32.72 11.21 2.53
CA PRO A 775 -31.80 11.01 1.43
C PRO A 775 -32.57 11.37 0.16
N GLN A 776 -32.08 12.36 -0.60
CA GLN A 776 -32.57 12.59 -1.96
C GLN A 776 -32.64 11.24 -2.65
N ALA A 777 -33.84 10.82 -3.06
CA ALA A 777 -34.06 9.56 -3.74
C ALA A 777 -33.18 9.55 -5.00
N GLY A 778 -32.04 8.86 -4.95
CA GLY A 778 -31.17 8.70 -6.10
C GLY A 778 -31.94 8.01 -7.24
N ASN A 779 -31.58 8.32 -8.48
CA ASN A 779 -32.25 7.74 -9.66
C ASN A 779 -32.40 6.21 -9.51
N PRO A 780 -33.60 5.66 -9.77
CA PRO A 780 -33.84 4.23 -9.62
C PRO A 780 -32.98 3.43 -10.60
N TRP A 781 -32.56 2.24 -10.18
CA TRP A 781 -31.77 1.35 -11.03
C TRP A 781 -32.59 0.83 -12.21
N VAL A 782 -32.04 0.95 -13.43
CA VAL A 782 -32.60 0.39 -14.66
C VAL A 782 -31.90 -0.92 -14.97
N VAL A 783 -32.64 -2.02 -15.08
CA VAL A 783 -32.13 -3.36 -15.41
C VAL A 783 -32.73 -3.81 -16.73
N LYS A 784 -31.87 -4.17 -17.68
CA LYS A 784 -32.23 -4.69 -19.01
C LYS A 784 -31.66 -6.09 -19.18
N VAL A 785 -32.46 -7.03 -19.66
CA VAL A 785 -32.07 -8.41 -19.95
C VAL A 785 -32.35 -8.69 -21.43
N GLY A 786 -31.29 -8.86 -22.22
CA GLY A 786 -31.39 -9.13 -23.66
C GLY A 786 -32.00 -10.49 -23.93
N ARG A 787 -31.43 -11.56 -23.36
CA ARG A 787 -31.93 -12.93 -23.46
C ARG A 787 -31.99 -13.59 -22.07
N LEU A 788 -33.15 -14.15 -21.74
CA LEU A 788 -33.38 -15.01 -20.57
C LEU A 788 -33.64 -16.43 -21.07
N ALA A 789 -32.91 -17.43 -20.56
CA ALA A 789 -33.11 -18.84 -20.85
C ALA A 789 -33.05 -19.67 -19.56
N ILE A 790 -34.18 -20.27 -19.20
CA ILE A 790 -34.29 -21.25 -18.12
C ILE A 790 -34.79 -22.53 -18.80
N ASP A 791 -34.07 -23.64 -18.68
CA ASP A 791 -34.42 -24.89 -19.38
C ASP A 791 -34.43 -26.11 -18.46
N GLN A 792 -35.35 -27.05 -18.69
CA GLN A 792 -35.47 -28.31 -17.95
C GLN A 792 -35.56 -28.14 -16.42
N TYR A 793 -36.21 -27.07 -15.94
CA TYR A 793 -36.39 -26.87 -14.50
C TYR A 793 -37.49 -27.76 -13.92
N ARG A 794 -37.33 -28.12 -12.64
CA ARG A 794 -38.32 -28.86 -11.84
C ARG A 794 -38.75 -28.02 -10.64
N LEU A 795 -40.04 -27.86 -10.43
CA LEU A 795 -40.61 -27.18 -9.26
C LEU A 795 -41.52 -28.14 -8.51
N LYS A 796 -41.23 -28.35 -7.23
CA LYS A 796 -42.11 -29.04 -6.29
C LYS A 796 -42.87 -27.99 -5.48
N TRP A 797 -44.19 -27.92 -5.69
CA TRP A 797 -45.09 -27.09 -4.90
C TRP A 797 -45.73 -27.95 -3.81
N ASP A 798 -45.50 -27.61 -2.54
CA ASP A 798 -45.99 -28.32 -1.35
C ASP A 798 -46.85 -27.36 -0.51
N ASP A 799 -48.17 -27.45 -0.64
CA ASP A 799 -49.12 -26.62 0.11
C ASP A 799 -49.73 -27.40 1.27
N GLN A 800 -49.42 -26.97 2.49
CA GLN A 800 -49.85 -27.59 3.73
C GLN A 800 -51.03 -26.85 4.38
N VAL A 801 -51.58 -25.82 3.72
CA VAL A 801 -52.74 -25.05 4.21
C VAL A 801 -54.06 -25.82 4.07
N PRO A 802 -54.37 -26.50 2.95
CA PRO A 802 -55.58 -27.31 2.86
C PRO A 802 -55.58 -28.46 3.88
N SER A 803 -56.76 -28.99 4.19
CA SER A 803 -56.93 -30.09 5.17
C SER A 803 -56.14 -31.35 4.80
N GLU A 804 -55.98 -31.60 3.50
CA GLU A 804 -55.06 -32.58 2.93
C GLU A 804 -53.94 -31.84 2.17
N ALA A 805 -52.67 -32.18 2.47
CA ALA A 805 -51.54 -31.50 1.84
C ALA A 805 -51.51 -31.74 0.32
N VAL A 806 -51.35 -30.66 -0.44
CA VAL A 806 -51.32 -30.69 -1.90
C VAL A 806 -49.88 -30.65 -2.38
N GLN A 807 -49.48 -31.66 -3.16
CA GLN A 807 -48.18 -31.70 -3.82
C GLN A 807 -48.38 -31.69 -5.33
N ILE A 808 -47.80 -30.69 -6.01
CA ILE A 808 -47.84 -30.55 -7.46
C ILE A 808 -46.40 -30.55 -7.97
N LEU A 809 -46.12 -31.38 -8.98
CA LEU A 809 -44.81 -31.44 -9.63
C LEU A 809 -44.90 -30.76 -11.00
N LEU A 810 -44.13 -29.70 -11.19
CA LEU A 810 -43.97 -29.04 -12.47
C LEU A 810 -42.62 -29.44 -13.04
N ASN A 811 -42.64 -30.11 -14.19
CA ASN A 811 -41.47 -30.64 -14.88
C ASN A 811 -41.25 -29.90 -16.21
N GLU A 812 -40.07 -30.08 -16.79
CA GLU A 812 -39.70 -29.52 -18.10
C GLU A 812 -39.99 -28.01 -18.21
N ILE A 813 -39.79 -27.27 -17.11
CA ILE A 813 -40.06 -25.83 -17.07
C ILE A 813 -39.01 -25.13 -17.93
N GLY A 814 -39.47 -24.59 -19.05
CA GLY A 814 -38.71 -23.77 -19.97
C GLY A 814 -39.23 -22.33 -19.96
N VAL A 815 -38.38 -21.35 -19.63
CA VAL A 815 -38.69 -19.92 -19.74
C VAL A 815 -37.72 -19.28 -20.72
N LYS A 816 -38.24 -18.62 -21.76
CA LYS A 816 -37.45 -17.79 -22.67
C LYS A 816 -37.96 -16.36 -22.64
N GLY A 817 -37.08 -15.41 -22.40
CA GLY A 817 -37.39 -13.98 -22.42
C GLY A 817 -36.46 -13.22 -23.35
N GLU A 818 -36.99 -12.18 -24.00
CA GLU A 818 -36.25 -11.30 -24.90
C GLU A 818 -36.54 -9.84 -24.56
N ASN A 819 -35.49 -9.03 -24.42
CA ASN A 819 -35.56 -7.58 -24.16
C ASN A 819 -36.44 -7.19 -22.96
N ILE A 820 -36.32 -7.91 -21.85
CA ILE A 820 -37.03 -7.61 -20.59
C ILE A 820 -36.36 -6.39 -19.92
N SER A 821 -37.13 -5.39 -19.50
CA SER A 821 -36.59 -4.14 -18.96
C SER A 821 -37.43 -3.59 -17.81
N THR A 822 -36.77 -2.99 -16.83
CA THR A 822 -37.42 -2.19 -15.77
C THR A 822 -37.57 -0.73 -16.14
N ALA A 823 -37.10 -0.30 -17.31
CA ALA A 823 -37.28 1.07 -17.78
C ALA A 823 -38.76 1.35 -18.07
N LYS A 824 -39.22 2.54 -17.67
CA LYS A 824 -40.62 2.95 -17.81
C LYS A 824 -41.08 2.86 -19.27
N GLY A 825 -42.14 2.09 -19.52
CA GLY A 825 -42.79 1.94 -20.82
C GLY A 825 -42.14 0.95 -21.79
N GLU A 826 -40.97 0.37 -21.46
CA GLU A 826 -40.35 -0.67 -22.29
C GLU A 826 -41.10 -2.01 -22.14
N LYS A 827 -41.28 -2.70 -23.26
CA LYS A 827 -41.93 -4.03 -23.33
C LYS A 827 -40.97 -5.05 -23.93
N GLY A 828 -40.84 -6.18 -23.26
CA GLY A 828 -40.14 -7.37 -23.75
C GLY A 828 -41.09 -8.49 -24.12
N ARG A 829 -40.55 -9.63 -24.56
CA ARG A 829 -41.32 -10.84 -24.86
C ARG A 829 -40.95 -11.94 -23.88
N LEU A 830 -41.93 -12.67 -23.38
CA LEU A 830 -41.74 -13.81 -22.48
C LEU A 830 -42.48 -15.03 -23.04
N SER A 831 -41.89 -16.21 -22.91
CA SER A 831 -42.53 -17.49 -23.14
C SER A 831 -42.20 -18.46 -22.02
N LEU A 832 -43.18 -19.24 -21.61
CA LEU A 832 -43.14 -20.27 -20.58
C LEU A 832 -43.73 -21.53 -21.18
N ALA A 833 -43.04 -22.66 -21.06
CA ALA A 833 -43.57 -23.98 -21.33
C ALA A 833 -43.29 -24.86 -20.11
N LEU A 834 -44.25 -25.67 -19.69
CA LEU A 834 -44.06 -26.61 -18.59
C LEU A 834 -44.98 -27.82 -18.75
N ARG A 835 -44.62 -28.91 -18.07
CA ARG A 835 -45.47 -30.07 -17.88
C ARG A 835 -45.95 -30.16 -16.44
N LEU A 836 -47.26 -30.22 -16.25
CA LEU A 836 -47.87 -30.53 -14.96
C LEU A 836 -47.95 -32.05 -14.81
N ASP A 837 -47.31 -32.59 -13.78
CA ASP A 837 -47.17 -34.02 -13.52
C ASP A 837 -46.64 -34.78 -14.76
N GLN A 838 -47.35 -35.83 -15.23
CA GLN A 838 -46.89 -36.68 -16.35
C GLN A 838 -47.52 -36.33 -17.71
N LYS A 839 -48.69 -35.68 -17.76
CA LYS A 839 -49.48 -35.55 -19.00
C LYS A 839 -49.81 -34.11 -19.41
N GLY A 840 -50.15 -33.23 -18.47
CA GLY A 840 -50.65 -31.90 -18.79
C GLY A 840 -49.56 -30.96 -19.33
N LYS A 841 -49.82 -30.27 -20.43
CA LYS A 841 -48.89 -29.27 -21.01
C LYS A 841 -49.47 -27.86 -20.88
N VAL A 842 -48.66 -26.94 -20.39
CA VAL A 842 -49.01 -25.52 -20.30
C VAL A 842 -47.99 -24.70 -21.06
N THR A 843 -48.46 -23.83 -21.95
CA THR A 843 -47.65 -22.86 -22.70
C THR A 843 -48.23 -21.47 -22.53
N VAL A 844 -47.39 -20.50 -22.22
CA VAL A 844 -47.76 -19.09 -22.12
C VAL A 844 -46.75 -18.28 -22.94
N GLY A 845 -47.17 -17.34 -23.77
CA GLY A 845 -46.25 -16.56 -24.58
C GLY A 845 -46.81 -15.20 -24.97
N GLY A 846 -46.02 -14.13 -24.87
CA GLY A 846 -46.49 -12.80 -25.24
C GLY A 846 -45.65 -11.64 -24.74
N GLY A 847 -46.17 -10.42 -24.87
CA GLY A 847 -45.48 -9.18 -24.50
C GLY A 847 -45.66 -8.87 -23.02
N VAL A 848 -44.59 -8.44 -22.33
CA VAL A 848 -44.60 -8.09 -20.90
C VAL A 848 -43.85 -6.77 -20.66
N GLY A 849 -44.35 -5.93 -19.76
CA GLY A 849 -43.71 -4.70 -19.28
C GLY A 849 -43.74 -4.65 -17.76
N ILE A 850 -42.67 -4.15 -17.14
CA ILE A 850 -42.51 -4.15 -15.66
C ILE A 850 -42.99 -2.84 -15.03
N ASP A 851 -42.68 -1.69 -15.63
CA ASP A 851 -43.08 -0.37 -15.13
C ASP A 851 -43.83 0.47 -16.21
N PRO A 852 -45.17 0.60 -16.15
CA PRO A 852 -46.08 -0.13 -15.27
C PRO A 852 -46.21 -1.61 -15.67
N LEU A 853 -46.67 -2.45 -14.73
CA LEU A 853 -46.90 -3.87 -14.99
C LEU A 853 -47.98 -4.03 -16.06
N SER A 854 -47.60 -4.62 -17.20
CA SER A 854 -48.52 -4.95 -18.29
C SER A 854 -48.14 -6.27 -18.95
N ALA A 855 -49.13 -7.04 -19.40
CA ALA A 855 -48.90 -8.28 -20.14
C ALA A 855 -50.00 -8.50 -21.17
N ASP A 856 -49.64 -9.03 -22.33
CA ASP A 856 -50.56 -9.54 -23.36
C ASP A 856 -50.04 -10.93 -23.75
N LEU A 857 -50.70 -11.96 -23.24
CA LEU A 857 -50.19 -13.33 -23.17
C LEU A 857 -51.15 -14.30 -23.85
N GLU A 858 -50.66 -15.04 -24.84
CA GLU A 858 -51.32 -16.23 -25.37
C GLU A 858 -51.11 -17.39 -24.39
N VAL A 859 -52.20 -17.98 -23.91
CA VAL A 859 -52.22 -19.08 -22.94
C VAL A 859 -52.79 -20.31 -23.61
N GLY A 860 -52.05 -21.42 -23.54
CA GLY A 860 -52.45 -22.75 -23.98
C GLY A 860 -52.30 -23.76 -22.85
N VAL A 861 -53.37 -24.48 -22.56
CA VAL A 861 -53.46 -25.55 -21.56
C VAL A 861 -54.00 -26.78 -22.28
N GLN A 862 -53.30 -27.90 -22.16
CA GLN A 862 -53.66 -29.16 -22.83
C GLN A 862 -53.66 -30.29 -21.81
N GLU A 863 -54.81 -30.96 -21.66
CA GLU A 863 -54.99 -32.19 -20.87
C GLU A 863 -54.45 -32.10 -19.43
N VAL A 864 -54.69 -30.97 -18.73
CA VAL A 864 -54.30 -30.82 -17.32
C VAL A 864 -55.30 -31.57 -16.42
N ASP A 865 -54.79 -32.49 -15.63
CA ASP A 865 -55.56 -33.23 -14.62
C ASP A 865 -55.99 -32.30 -13.48
N ILE A 866 -57.29 -32.27 -13.17
CA ILE A 866 -57.86 -31.39 -12.12
C ILE A 866 -57.92 -32.05 -10.74
N ARG A 867 -57.57 -33.33 -10.59
CA ARG A 867 -57.62 -34.02 -9.29
C ARG A 867 -56.68 -33.42 -8.23
N PRO A 868 -55.43 -33.01 -8.56
CA PRO A 868 -54.52 -32.44 -7.56
C PRO A 868 -55.05 -31.17 -6.88
N VAL A 869 -55.96 -30.43 -7.53
CA VAL A 869 -56.52 -29.20 -6.94
C VAL A 869 -57.74 -29.44 -6.05
N GLN A 870 -58.20 -30.69 -5.90
CA GLN A 870 -59.40 -30.98 -5.12
C GLN A 870 -59.36 -30.48 -3.66
N PRO A 871 -58.27 -30.65 -2.89
CA PRO A 871 -58.25 -30.21 -1.49
C PRO A 871 -58.55 -28.71 -1.32
N TYR A 872 -58.39 -27.88 -2.36
CA TYR A 872 -58.69 -26.45 -2.30
C TYR A 872 -60.17 -26.08 -2.21
N PHE A 873 -61.08 -26.96 -2.65
CA PHE A 873 -62.53 -26.69 -2.61
C PHE A 873 -63.33 -27.76 -1.86
N THR A 874 -62.67 -28.80 -1.36
CA THR A 874 -63.29 -29.93 -0.64
C THR A 874 -64.11 -29.50 0.59
N ASP A 875 -63.75 -28.39 1.24
CA ASP A 875 -64.48 -27.87 2.39
C ASP A 875 -65.74 -27.06 2.00
N ARG A 876 -65.80 -26.58 0.75
CA ARG A 876 -66.91 -25.77 0.21
C ARG A 876 -67.91 -26.59 -0.59
N VAL A 877 -67.40 -27.59 -1.31
CA VAL A 877 -68.18 -28.47 -2.19
C VAL A 877 -67.86 -29.91 -1.81
N LYS A 878 -68.86 -30.63 -1.28
CA LYS A 878 -68.72 -32.01 -0.78
C LYS A 878 -68.78 -33.06 -1.89
N ILE A 879 -68.04 -32.85 -2.98
CA ILE A 879 -67.85 -33.85 -4.04
C ILE A 879 -66.40 -34.33 -4.04
N ILE A 880 -66.19 -35.55 -4.54
CA ILE A 880 -64.85 -36.02 -4.89
C ILE A 880 -64.76 -36.25 -6.40
N VAL A 881 -63.91 -35.47 -7.06
CA VAL A 881 -63.47 -35.63 -8.43
C VAL A 881 -62.65 -36.92 -8.55
N ARG A 882 -63.06 -37.78 -9.48
CA ARG A 882 -62.41 -39.06 -9.82
C ARG A 882 -61.61 -38.98 -11.10
N ASP A 883 -62.06 -38.15 -12.04
CA ASP A 883 -61.43 -37.91 -13.34
C ASP A 883 -61.82 -36.53 -13.89
N GLY A 884 -61.01 -35.98 -14.79
CA GLY A 884 -61.24 -34.70 -15.44
C GLY A 884 -59.97 -34.10 -16.04
N ASN A 885 -60.01 -33.81 -17.33
CA ASN A 885 -58.90 -33.22 -18.07
C ASN A 885 -59.30 -31.85 -18.65
N LEU A 886 -58.63 -30.79 -18.20
CA LEU A 886 -58.86 -29.43 -18.63
C LEU A 886 -57.94 -29.06 -19.80
N SER A 887 -58.53 -28.55 -20.88
CA SER A 887 -57.83 -27.87 -21.96
C SER A 887 -58.38 -26.44 -22.10
N ALA A 888 -57.53 -25.48 -22.40
CA ALA A 888 -57.93 -24.09 -22.63
C ALA A 888 -56.97 -23.40 -23.60
N SER A 889 -57.49 -22.47 -24.41
CA SER A 889 -56.67 -21.63 -25.28
C SER A 889 -57.26 -20.22 -25.36
N GLY A 890 -56.43 -19.19 -25.20
CA GLY A 890 -56.91 -17.81 -25.23
C GLY A 890 -55.84 -16.76 -24.96
N ASN A 891 -56.25 -15.49 -25.01
CA ASN A 891 -55.41 -14.33 -24.74
C ASN A 891 -55.75 -13.76 -23.36
N LEU A 892 -54.73 -13.55 -22.54
CA LEU A 892 -54.78 -12.96 -21.22
C LEU A 892 -54.08 -11.59 -21.25
N ALA A 893 -54.85 -10.53 -21.01
CA ALA A 893 -54.34 -9.17 -20.88
C ALA A 893 -54.34 -8.72 -19.42
N LEU A 894 -53.21 -8.17 -18.98
CA LEU A 894 -52.98 -7.66 -17.63
C LEU A 894 -52.51 -6.20 -17.72
N ASN A 895 -53.07 -5.30 -16.90
CA ASN A 895 -52.49 -3.97 -16.72
C ASN A 895 -52.70 -3.42 -15.30
N THR A 896 -51.71 -2.67 -14.81
CA THR A 896 -51.84 -1.82 -13.63
C THR A 896 -51.92 -0.37 -14.10
N GLY A 897 -53.13 0.15 -14.31
CA GLY A 897 -53.33 1.57 -14.65
C GLY A 897 -52.93 2.47 -13.47
N GLU A 898 -52.48 3.69 -13.75
CA GLU A 898 -52.04 4.74 -12.79
C GLU A 898 -52.95 4.82 -11.54
N GLY A 899 -52.61 4.05 -10.49
CA GLY A 899 -53.29 4.07 -9.19
C GLY A 899 -54.63 3.32 -9.06
N LYS A 900 -55.13 2.58 -10.06
CA LYS A 900 -56.50 1.98 -10.04
C LYS A 900 -56.57 0.45 -9.90
N GLY A 901 -55.53 -0.18 -9.35
CA GLY A 901 -55.47 -1.64 -9.12
C GLY A 901 -55.20 -2.47 -10.38
N LEU A 902 -54.94 -3.77 -10.19
CA LEU A 902 -54.71 -4.73 -11.28
C LEU A 902 -56.02 -5.00 -12.03
N ARG A 903 -56.01 -4.82 -13.36
CA ARG A 903 -57.08 -5.26 -14.25
C ARG A 903 -56.63 -6.48 -15.05
N VAL A 904 -57.54 -7.42 -15.20
CA VAL A 904 -57.33 -8.68 -15.93
C VAL A 904 -58.46 -8.85 -16.93
N ALA A 905 -58.13 -9.24 -18.15
CA ALA A 905 -59.11 -9.65 -19.17
C ALA A 905 -58.63 -10.94 -19.84
N TYR A 906 -59.53 -11.89 -20.05
CA TYR A 906 -59.26 -13.17 -20.70
C TYR A 906 -60.27 -13.42 -21.82
N LYS A 907 -59.76 -13.73 -23.01
CA LYS A 907 -60.57 -14.09 -24.18
C LYS A 907 -60.15 -15.44 -24.75
N GLY A 908 -61.03 -16.43 -24.80
CA GLY A 908 -60.62 -17.76 -25.24
C GLY A 908 -61.70 -18.82 -25.25
N ASN A 909 -61.26 -20.08 -25.31
CA ASN A 909 -62.09 -21.27 -25.25
C ASN A 909 -61.54 -22.22 -24.17
N SER A 910 -62.41 -23.02 -23.58
CA SER A 910 -62.04 -24.04 -22.61
C SER A 910 -62.85 -25.30 -22.82
N ASN A 911 -62.28 -26.45 -22.47
CA ASN A 911 -62.93 -27.75 -22.56
C ASN A 911 -62.53 -28.61 -21.36
N LEU A 912 -63.51 -29.21 -20.70
CA LEU A 912 -63.30 -30.15 -19.60
C LEU A 912 -63.84 -31.52 -20.01
N ASN A 913 -62.92 -32.45 -20.27
CA ASN A 913 -63.22 -33.79 -20.77
C ASN A 913 -63.19 -34.84 -19.65
N GLN A 914 -63.96 -35.91 -19.83
CA GLN A 914 -63.97 -37.11 -18.98
C GLN A 914 -64.16 -36.77 -17.49
N PHE A 915 -65.02 -35.80 -17.19
CA PHE A 915 -65.25 -35.42 -15.80
C PHE A 915 -66.08 -36.49 -15.11
N ALA A 916 -65.64 -36.91 -13.93
CA ALA A 916 -66.41 -37.79 -13.08
C ALA A 916 -66.28 -37.38 -11.62
N SER A 917 -67.39 -37.37 -10.90
CA SER A 917 -67.43 -37.06 -9.47
C SER A 917 -68.37 -37.97 -8.71
N ILE A 918 -68.05 -38.19 -7.43
CA ILE A 918 -68.87 -38.91 -6.46
C ILE A 918 -69.26 -37.99 -5.29
N ASP A 919 -70.38 -38.28 -4.65
CA ASP A 919 -70.77 -37.65 -3.39
C ASP A 919 -69.79 -38.05 -2.28
N LYS A 920 -69.19 -37.06 -1.59
CA LYS A 920 -68.25 -37.32 -0.48
C LYS A 920 -68.91 -38.04 0.71
N LEU A 921 -70.22 -37.88 0.92
CA LEU A 921 -70.96 -38.46 2.04
C LEU A 921 -71.31 -39.93 1.83
N LYS A 922 -71.70 -40.33 0.62
CA LYS A 922 -72.20 -41.69 0.31
C LYS A 922 -71.33 -42.50 -0.66
N ALA A 923 -70.28 -41.89 -1.24
CA ALA A 923 -69.41 -42.51 -2.24
C ALA A 923 -70.15 -43.03 -3.50
N GLU A 924 -71.28 -42.42 -3.84
CA GLU A 924 -72.06 -42.74 -5.04
C GLU A 924 -71.77 -41.76 -6.19
N ASP A 925 -71.96 -42.21 -7.42
CA ASP A 925 -71.86 -41.36 -8.62
C ASP A 925 -72.81 -40.16 -8.55
N PHE A 926 -72.24 -38.95 -8.67
CA PHE A 926 -73.01 -37.72 -8.58
C PHE A 926 -73.18 -37.04 -9.94
N LEU A 927 -72.07 -36.63 -10.56
CA LEU A 927 -72.06 -35.86 -11.80
C LEU A 927 -70.90 -36.31 -12.69
N LYS A 928 -71.21 -36.64 -13.95
CA LYS A 928 -70.23 -37.05 -14.97
C LYS A 928 -70.55 -36.42 -16.32
N TRP A 929 -69.56 -36.25 -17.18
CA TRP A 929 -69.76 -35.94 -18.59
C TRP A 929 -68.53 -36.29 -19.43
N GLU A 930 -68.76 -36.54 -20.73
CA GLU A 930 -67.68 -36.78 -21.67
C GLU A 930 -66.95 -35.48 -22.04
N SER A 931 -67.69 -34.43 -22.38
CA SER A 931 -67.09 -33.11 -22.65
C SER A 931 -68.00 -31.95 -22.25
N LEU A 932 -67.39 -30.92 -21.65
CA LEU A 932 -67.97 -29.61 -21.43
C LEU A 932 -67.11 -28.58 -22.15
N SER A 933 -67.58 -28.08 -23.29
CA SER A 933 -66.89 -27.07 -24.11
C SER A 933 -67.49 -25.69 -23.87
N LEU A 934 -66.66 -24.73 -23.47
CA LEU A 934 -66.97 -23.31 -23.33
C LEU A 934 -66.28 -22.54 -24.46
N THR A 935 -67.06 -21.89 -25.32
CA THR A 935 -66.57 -21.15 -26.49
C THR A 935 -66.84 -19.66 -26.36
N GLY A 936 -65.91 -18.84 -26.84
CA GLY A 936 -66.05 -17.38 -26.84
C GLY A 936 -66.12 -16.80 -25.42
N ILE A 937 -65.28 -17.31 -24.51
CA ILE A 937 -65.13 -16.77 -23.17
C ILE A 937 -64.56 -15.36 -23.29
N ASP A 938 -65.21 -14.37 -22.69
CA ASP A 938 -64.73 -13.01 -22.47
C ASP A 938 -64.98 -12.65 -21.01
N ALA A 939 -63.93 -12.72 -20.20
CA ALA A 939 -64.00 -12.55 -18.76
C ALA A 939 -63.05 -11.45 -18.30
N GLY A 940 -63.43 -10.70 -17.27
CA GLY A 940 -62.55 -9.69 -16.68
C GLY A 940 -62.68 -9.57 -15.18
N TYR A 941 -61.71 -8.89 -14.58
CA TYR A 941 -61.62 -8.59 -13.15
C TYR A 941 -61.23 -7.13 -12.94
N ASN A 942 -61.83 -6.49 -11.92
CA ASN A 942 -61.77 -5.04 -11.66
C ASN A 942 -62.21 -4.17 -12.87
N PRO A 943 -63.50 -4.23 -13.30
CA PRO A 943 -64.64 -4.94 -12.67
C PRO A 943 -64.79 -6.40 -13.12
N PHE A 944 -65.53 -7.20 -12.36
CA PHE A 944 -65.83 -8.60 -12.70
C PHE A 944 -66.94 -8.72 -13.75
N TYR A 945 -66.68 -9.44 -14.85
CA TYR A 945 -67.67 -9.86 -15.84
C TYR A 945 -67.30 -11.21 -16.45
N LEU A 946 -68.29 -11.96 -16.94
CA LEU A 946 -68.12 -13.24 -17.64
C LEU A 946 -69.15 -13.37 -18.77
N ARG A 947 -68.68 -13.36 -20.01
CA ARG A 947 -69.52 -13.51 -21.20
C ARG A 947 -69.08 -14.74 -21.99
N LEU A 948 -70.03 -15.54 -22.44
CA LEU A 948 -69.80 -16.78 -23.18
C LEU A 948 -70.65 -16.77 -24.47
N ASP A 949 -70.05 -17.08 -25.62
CA ASP A 949 -70.80 -17.32 -26.86
C ASP A 949 -71.52 -18.67 -26.82
N GLY A 950 -70.90 -19.68 -26.21
CA GLY A 950 -71.44 -21.04 -26.18
C GLY A 950 -70.96 -21.87 -25.00
N ALA A 951 -71.84 -22.70 -24.46
CA ALA A 951 -71.52 -23.79 -23.54
C ALA A 951 -72.16 -25.09 -24.05
N ALA A 952 -71.38 -26.08 -24.44
CA ALA A 952 -71.87 -27.36 -24.94
C ALA A 952 -71.50 -28.48 -23.97
N LEU A 953 -72.50 -29.23 -23.50
CA LEU A 953 -72.33 -30.37 -22.59
C LEU A 953 -72.78 -31.65 -23.30
N SER A 954 -71.88 -32.63 -23.39
CA SER A 954 -72.14 -33.90 -24.09
C SER A 954 -72.05 -35.11 -23.14
N ASN A 955 -72.92 -36.08 -23.39
CA ASN A 955 -72.97 -37.39 -22.71
C ASN A 955 -72.85 -37.25 -21.19
N PHE A 956 -73.70 -36.39 -20.62
CA PHE A 956 -73.70 -36.09 -19.19
C PHE A 956 -74.56 -37.05 -18.41
N TYR A 957 -74.15 -37.32 -17.17
CA TYR A 957 -74.90 -38.08 -16.18
C TYR A 957 -75.05 -37.24 -14.92
N ALA A 958 -76.27 -37.16 -14.38
CA ALA A 958 -76.52 -36.53 -13.08
C ALA A 958 -77.45 -37.40 -12.24
N ARG A 959 -77.13 -37.58 -10.95
CA ARG A 959 -78.00 -38.24 -9.98
C ARG A 959 -78.73 -37.22 -9.13
N LEU A 960 -80.06 -37.22 -9.22
CA LEU A 960 -80.94 -36.42 -8.39
C LEU A 960 -81.63 -37.33 -7.38
N LEU A 961 -81.36 -37.10 -6.10
CA LEU A 961 -81.87 -37.92 -5.01
C LEU A 961 -82.61 -37.06 -4.00
N ILE A 962 -83.90 -37.33 -3.80
CA ILE A 962 -84.64 -36.81 -2.64
C ILE A 962 -84.42 -37.79 -1.49
N TYR A 963 -83.85 -37.29 -0.40
CA TYR A 963 -83.61 -38.05 0.81
C TYR A 963 -84.92 -38.37 1.56
N PRO A 964 -84.92 -39.35 2.48
CA PRO A 964 -86.09 -39.66 3.30
C PRO A 964 -86.63 -38.50 4.15
N ASP A 965 -85.83 -37.45 4.38
CA ASP A 965 -86.24 -36.22 5.07
C ASP A 965 -86.86 -35.17 4.12
N GLY A 966 -86.97 -35.48 2.82
CA GLY A 966 -87.49 -34.60 1.79
C GLY A 966 -86.47 -33.60 1.22
N THR A 967 -85.21 -33.61 1.69
CA THR A 967 -84.15 -32.73 1.17
C THR A 967 -83.53 -33.30 -0.11
N LEU A 968 -83.07 -32.43 -1.00
CA LEU A 968 -82.42 -32.85 -2.25
C LEU A 968 -80.90 -32.99 -2.05
N ASN A 969 -80.29 -34.02 -2.63
CA ASN A 969 -78.83 -34.23 -2.59
C ASN A 969 -78.01 -33.02 -3.06
N LEU A 970 -78.49 -32.24 -4.02
CA LEU A 970 -77.84 -31.00 -4.47
C LEU A 970 -77.69 -29.95 -3.36
N GLN A 971 -78.62 -29.87 -2.41
CA GLN A 971 -78.56 -28.90 -1.31
C GLN A 971 -77.46 -29.23 -0.30
N ASN A 972 -77.19 -30.53 -0.10
CA ASN A 972 -76.21 -31.01 0.87
C ASN A 972 -74.76 -30.98 0.37
N ILE A 973 -74.56 -30.72 -0.93
CA ILE A 973 -73.24 -30.61 -1.57
C ILE A 973 -72.56 -29.27 -1.27
N LEU A 974 -73.33 -28.20 -1.10
CA LEU A 974 -72.83 -26.89 -0.70
C LEU A 974 -72.83 -26.79 0.83
N THR A 975 -71.71 -26.36 1.42
CA THR A 975 -71.65 -26.16 2.87
C THR A 975 -72.35 -24.85 3.25
N GLU A 976 -73.46 -24.92 4.00
CA GLU A 976 -73.97 -23.74 4.73
C GLU A 976 -73.01 -23.38 5.86
N GLN A 977 -72.54 -22.12 5.90
CA GLN A 977 -71.82 -21.60 7.05
C GLN A 977 -72.76 -21.51 8.26
N LYS A 978 -72.85 -22.58 9.05
CA LYS A 978 -73.30 -22.47 10.44
C LYS A 978 -72.30 -21.59 11.17
N LYS A 979 -72.76 -20.45 11.71
CA LYS A 979 -72.07 -19.77 12.80
C LYS A 979 -71.97 -20.76 13.95
N GLU A 980 -70.77 -21.23 14.23
CA GLU A 980 -70.49 -22.00 15.43
C GLU A 980 -70.60 -21.07 16.65
N ASP A 981 -71.72 -21.20 17.38
CA ASP A 981 -71.80 -20.82 18.77
C ASP A 981 -71.02 -21.84 19.62
N GLY A 982 -69.91 -21.39 20.22
CA GLY A 982 -69.38 -22.00 21.45
C GLY A 982 -67.89 -22.34 21.49
N LYS A 983 -67.06 -21.40 21.97
CA LYS A 983 -66.08 -21.58 23.09
C LYS A 983 -65.37 -20.25 23.46
N PRO A 984 -64.72 -20.15 24.65
CA PRO A 984 -64.91 -19.03 25.59
C PRO A 984 -63.90 -17.88 25.45
N ALA A 985 -64.29 -16.76 26.08
CA ALA A 985 -63.59 -15.49 26.14
C ALA A 985 -62.12 -15.53 26.61
N ALA A 986 -61.33 -14.61 26.04
CA ALA A 986 -60.03 -14.15 26.54
C ALA A 986 -59.86 -12.64 26.21
N PRO A 987 -59.05 -11.87 26.97
CA PRO A 987 -59.41 -10.54 27.50
C PRO A 987 -59.22 -9.33 26.55
N PRO A 988 -59.74 -8.13 26.91
CA PRO A 988 -59.92 -7.03 25.98
C PRO A 988 -58.64 -6.22 25.74
N ALA A 989 -58.29 -6.02 24.46
CA ALA A 989 -57.29 -5.05 24.04
C ALA A 989 -57.96 -3.80 23.42
N LYS A 990 -57.69 -2.69 24.09
CA LYS A 990 -57.97 -1.26 23.85
C LYS A 990 -58.47 -0.80 22.46
N LYS A 991 -59.54 -0.01 22.50
CA LYS A 991 -60.02 0.94 21.47
C LYS A 991 -58.93 1.94 21.07
N PRO A 992 -58.96 2.39 19.80
CA PRO A 992 -58.90 3.82 19.49
C PRO A 992 -60.26 4.39 19.05
N ALA A 993 -60.41 5.69 19.26
CA ALA A 993 -61.60 6.52 19.16
C ALA A 993 -62.01 6.89 17.70
N PRO A 994 -63.16 7.54 17.49
CA PRO A 994 -63.95 7.52 16.25
C PRO A 994 -63.67 8.68 15.27
N ASP A 995 -64.33 8.57 14.12
CA ASP A 995 -64.57 9.57 13.06
C ASP A 995 -63.61 9.61 11.88
N GLN A 996 -63.97 8.85 10.83
CA GLN A 996 -64.24 9.43 9.51
C GLN A 996 -65.39 8.66 8.84
N GLU A 997 -66.50 9.36 8.63
CA GLU A 997 -67.58 8.96 7.74
C GLU A 997 -67.01 8.69 6.34
N THR A 998 -67.19 7.48 5.83
CA THR A 998 -67.33 7.24 4.39
C THR A 998 -68.13 5.96 4.18
N GLY A 999 -69.30 6.13 3.53
CA GLY A 999 -69.91 5.16 2.64
C GLY A 999 -70.37 3.85 3.24
N ALA A 1000 -71.69 3.62 3.20
CA ALA A 1000 -72.26 2.29 3.22
C ALA A 1000 -71.38 1.33 2.41
N LYS A 1001 -71.00 0.18 3.00
CA LYS A 1001 -70.54 -0.97 2.23
C LYS A 1001 -71.68 -1.34 1.28
N GLU A 1002 -71.65 -0.78 0.08
CA GLU A 1002 -72.33 -1.34 -1.07
C GLU A 1002 -71.91 -2.80 -1.14
N SER A 1003 -72.88 -3.69 -0.99
CA SER A 1003 -72.78 -5.05 -1.51
C SER A 1003 -72.20 -4.96 -2.91
N ALA A 1004 -71.09 -5.65 -3.17
CA ALA A 1004 -70.50 -5.69 -4.50
C ALA A 1004 -71.60 -5.87 -5.56
N PRO A 1005 -71.63 -5.07 -6.63
CA PRO A 1005 -72.67 -5.16 -7.65
C PRO A 1005 -72.71 -6.60 -8.19
N PRO A 1006 -73.90 -7.16 -8.47
CA PRO A 1006 -74.00 -8.50 -9.05
C PRO A 1006 -73.16 -8.55 -10.33
N GLY A 1007 -72.32 -9.58 -10.46
CA GLY A 1007 -71.43 -9.72 -11.61
C GLY A 1007 -72.21 -9.77 -12.93
N ASP A 1008 -71.72 -9.08 -13.96
CA ASP A 1008 -72.25 -9.15 -15.33
C ASP A 1008 -71.91 -10.52 -15.93
N ILE A 1009 -72.90 -11.43 -15.97
CA ILE A 1009 -72.75 -12.80 -16.49
C ILE A 1009 -73.74 -12.97 -17.64
N SER A 1010 -73.25 -13.41 -18.81
CA SER A 1010 -74.12 -13.71 -19.95
C SER A 1010 -73.64 -14.94 -20.74
N ILE A 1011 -74.56 -15.81 -21.15
CA ILE A 1011 -74.29 -16.98 -21.98
C ILE A 1011 -75.26 -16.96 -23.16
N GLN A 1012 -74.75 -16.77 -24.38
CA GLN A 1012 -75.59 -16.63 -25.57
C GLN A 1012 -76.29 -17.95 -25.92
N ARG A 1013 -75.59 -19.09 -25.80
CA ARG A 1013 -76.13 -20.42 -26.10
C ARG A 1013 -75.59 -21.48 -25.16
N VAL A 1014 -76.47 -22.32 -24.63
CA VAL A 1014 -76.14 -23.58 -23.96
C VAL A 1014 -76.72 -24.71 -24.80
N THR A 1015 -75.95 -25.75 -25.10
CA THR A 1015 -76.40 -26.94 -25.83
C THR A 1015 -76.16 -28.17 -24.96
N LEU A 1016 -77.16 -29.03 -24.87
CA LEU A 1016 -77.11 -30.30 -24.15
C LEU A 1016 -77.28 -31.45 -25.15
N GLN A 1017 -76.49 -32.51 -25.02
CA GLN A 1017 -76.59 -33.70 -25.87
C GLN A 1017 -76.34 -34.98 -25.07
N GLY A 1018 -77.16 -36.02 -25.31
CA GLY A 1018 -76.91 -37.37 -24.78
C GLY A 1018 -77.03 -37.47 -23.25
N GLY A 1019 -77.84 -36.63 -22.62
CA GLY A 1019 -77.98 -36.57 -21.18
C GLY A 1019 -78.72 -37.76 -20.57
N HIS A 1020 -78.23 -38.21 -19.41
CA HIS A 1020 -78.84 -39.21 -18.56
C HIS A 1020 -79.06 -38.63 -17.16
N ILE A 1021 -80.30 -38.57 -16.68
CA ILE A 1021 -80.60 -38.15 -15.30
C ILE A 1021 -81.28 -39.30 -14.57
N ASP A 1022 -80.61 -39.80 -13.54
CA ASP A 1022 -81.17 -40.75 -12.58
C ASP A 1022 -81.87 -39.96 -11.48
N PHE A 1023 -83.20 -40.01 -11.46
CA PHE A 1023 -84.00 -39.44 -10.39
C PHE A 1023 -84.45 -40.55 -9.43
N SER A 1024 -84.24 -40.37 -8.14
CA SER A 1024 -84.74 -41.26 -7.10
C SER A 1024 -85.40 -40.45 -5.99
N ASP A 1025 -86.62 -40.81 -5.63
CA ASP A 1025 -87.33 -40.25 -4.49
C ASP A 1025 -87.46 -41.30 -3.39
N ASN A 1026 -86.67 -41.13 -2.33
CA ASN A 1026 -86.67 -41.97 -1.15
C ASN A 1026 -87.55 -41.41 -0.01
N TYR A 1027 -88.21 -40.27 -0.21
CA TYR A 1027 -89.23 -39.75 0.70
C TYR A 1027 -90.56 -40.54 0.57
N ILE A 1028 -90.78 -41.18 -0.58
CA ILE A 1028 -91.88 -42.12 -0.83
C ILE A 1028 -91.39 -43.55 -0.56
N GLN A 1029 -92.21 -44.37 0.11
CA GLN A 1029 -91.92 -45.79 0.31
C GLN A 1029 -93.06 -46.68 -0.23
N PRO A 1030 -92.78 -47.74 -1.00
CA PRO A 1030 -91.46 -48.12 -1.54
C PRO A 1030 -90.88 -47.02 -2.46
N ASN A 1031 -89.56 -46.97 -2.62
CA ASN A 1031 -88.91 -45.84 -3.30
C ASN A 1031 -89.34 -45.73 -4.77
N TYR A 1032 -89.42 -44.51 -5.27
CA TYR A 1032 -89.67 -44.25 -6.69
C TYR A 1032 -88.37 -43.91 -7.41
N SER A 1033 -88.19 -44.45 -8.61
CA SER A 1033 -87.05 -44.15 -9.47
C SER A 1033 -87.52 -43.87 -10.90
N ALA A 1034 -86.89 -42.89 -11.54
CA ALA A 1034 -87.13 -42.49 -12.91
C ALA A 1034 -85.82 -42.17 -13.60
N ASN A 1035 -85.66 -42.67 -14.82
CA ASN A 1035 -84.47 -42.39 -15.63
C ASN A 1035 -84.88 -41.53 -16.81
N PHE A 1036 -84.24 -40.39 -16.98
CA PHE A 1036 -84.40 -39.54 -18.15
C PHE A 1036 -83.22 -39.79 -19.09
N MET A 1037 -83.49 -40.34 -20.27
CA MET A 1037 -82.48 -40.70 -21.27
C MET A 1037 -82.54 -39.77 -22.47
N GLU A 1038 -81.44 -39.69 -23.22
CA GLU A 1038 -81.32 -38.90 -24.44
C GLU A 1038 -81.68 -37.41 -24.27
N LEU A 1039 -81.49 -36.86 -23.06
CA LEU A 1039 -81.82 -35.47 -22.79
C LEU A 1039 -80.90 -34.55 -23.60
N GLY A 1040 -81.48 -33.75 -24.47
CA GLY A 1040 -80.76 -32.80 -25.30
C GLY A 1040 -81.59 -31.58 -25.63
N GLY A 1041 -80.95 -30.55 -26.15
CA GLY A 1041 -81.64 -29.30 -26.47
C GLY A 1041 -80.75 -28.08 -26.32
N ARG A 1042 -81.37 -26.91 -26.29
CA ARG A 1042 -80.67 -25.63 -26.22
C ARG A 1042 -81.36 -24.63 -25.31
N VAL A 1043 -80.56 -23.79 -24.67
CA VAL A 1043 -80.99 -22.58 -23.95
C VAL A 1043 -80.28 -21.38 -24.56
N THR A 1044 -80.99 -20.34 -24.97
CA THR A 1044 -80.41 -19.17 -25.64
C THR A 1044 -80.72 -17.86 -24.90
N GLY A 1045 -79.69 -17.07 -24.60
CA GLY A 1045 -79.83 -15.73 -24.00
C GLY A 1045 -79.85 -15.69 -22.46
N LEU A 1046 -79.08 -16.54 -21.77
CA LEU A 1046 -78.95 -16.47 -20.31
C LEU A 1046 -78.18 -15.20 -19.91
N SER A 1047 -78.68 -14.44 -18.93
CA SER A 1047 -78.04 -13.23 -18.43
C SER A 1047 -78.41 -12.95 -16.98
N SER A 1048 -77.45 -12.47 -16.18
CA SER A 1048 -77.71 -11.99 -14.81
C SER A 1048 -78.39 -10.63 -14.75
N GLU A 1049 -78.56 -9.95 -15.89
CA GLU A 1049 -79.26 -8.66 -15.99
C GLU A 1049 -80.76 -8.82 -15.66
N GLU A 1050 -81.26 -7.96 -14.78
CA GLU A 1050 -82.67 -8.00 -14.35
C GLU A 1050 -83.62 -7.76 -15.54
N GLY A 1051 -84.68 -8.59 -15.63
CA GLY A 1051 -85.72 -8.45 -16.65
C GLY A 1051 -85.45 -9.15 -17.99
N LYS A 1052 -84.23 -9.66 -18.23
CA LYS A 1052 -83.96 -10.52 -19.40
C LYS A 1052 -84.45 -11.95 -19.17
N THR A 1053 -84.83 -12.64 -20.24
CA THR A 1053 -85.23 -14.06 -20.22
C THR A 1053 -84.53 -14.82 -21.34
N ALA A 1054 -84.09 -16.04 -21.05
CA ALA A 1054 -83.51 -16.97 -22.01
C ALA A 1054 -84.59 -17.92 -22.56
N ASP A 1055 -84.56 -18.19 -23.87
CA ASP A 1055 -85.43 -19.22 -24.48
C ASP A 1055 -84.87 -20.62 -24.19
N VAL A 1056 -85.75 -21.56 -23.86
CA VAL A 1056 -85.44 -22.95 -23.53
C VAL A 1056 -86.18 -23.86 -24.51
N GLU A 1057 -85.46 -24.83 -25.06
CA GLU A 1057 -86.00 -25.94 -25.84
C GLU A 1057 -85.24 -27.22 -25.46
N LEU A 1058 -85.84 -28.11 -24.68
CA LEU A 1058 -85.27 -29.39 -24.28
C LEU A 1058 -86.17 -30.54 -24.73
N ARG A 1059 -85.55 -31.63 -25.15
CA ARG A 1059 -86.21 -32.87 -25.55
C ARG A 1059 -85.48 -34.05 -24.92
N GLY A 1060 -86.22 -35.11 -24.59
CA GLY A 1060 -85.63 -36.34 -24.06
C GLY A 1060 -86.68 -37.43 -23.93
N MET A 1061 -86.31 -38.50 -23.25
CA MET A 1061 -87.18 -39.66 -23.01
C MET A 1061 -87.23 -39.94 -21.50
N LEU A 1062 -88.43 -40.10 -20.93
CA LEU A 1062 -88.60 -40.70 -19.62
C LEU A 1062 -88.71 -42.23 -19.80
N GLY A 1063 -87.77 -42.96 -19.21
CA GLY A 1063 -87.54 -44.38 -19.51
C GLY A 1063 -87.13 -44.59 -20.98
N GLN A 1064 -87.64 -45.64 -21.61
CA GLN A 1064 -87.37 -45.95 -23.02
C GLN A 1064 -88.51 -45.57 -23.98
N ILE A 1065 -89.65 -45.08 -23.46
CA ILE A 1065 -90.92 -45.07 -24.21
C ILE A 1065 -91.71 -43.76 -24.17
N ALA A 1066 -91.35 -42.79 -23.30
CA ALA A 1066 -92.17 -41.59 -23.09
C ALA A 1066 -91.43 -40.30 -23.48
N PRO A 1067 -91.72 -39.70 -24.66
CA PRO A 1067 -91.10 -38.44 -25.07
C PRO A 1067 -91.43 -37.28 -24.13
N LEU A 1068 -90.40 -36.51 -23.79
CA LEU A 1068 -90.44 -35.26 -23.03
C LEU A 1068 -90.06 -34.09 -23.93
N GLU A 1069 -90.84 -33.02 -23.88
CA GLU A 1069 -90.56 -31.73 -24.53
C GLU A 1069 -90.75 -30.59 -23.52
N ILE A 1070 -89.76 -29.72 -23.36
CA ILE A 1070 -89.80 -28.54 -22.50
C ILE A 1070 -89.48 -27.32 -23.36
N VAL A 1071 -90.43 -26.39 -23.50
CA VAL A 1071 -90.25 -25.17 -24.28
C VAL A 1071 -90.73 -23.96 -23.49
N GLY A 1072 -89.98 -22.86 -23.51
CA GLY A 1072 -90.42 -21.63 -22.86
C GLY A 1072 -89.29 -20.65 -22.59
N LYS A 1073 -89.43 -19.84 -21.55
CA LYS A 1073 -88.48 -18.79 -21.17
C LYS A 1073 -88.09 -18.91 -19.69
N VAL A 1074 -86.82 -18.69 -19.37
CA VAL A 1074 -86.30 -18.74 -17.99
C VAL A 1074 -85.22 -17.69 -17.76
N ASN A 1075 -85.06 -17.22 -16.52
CA ASN A 1075 -83.84 -16.56 -16.07
C ASN A 1075 -83.44 -17.07 -14.68
N PRO A 1076 -82.51 -18.03 -14.60
CA PRO A 1076 -81.98 -18.54 -13.35
C PRO A 1076 -80.82 -17.72 -12.79
N LEU A 1077 -80.26 -16.77 -13.56
CA LEU A 1077 -79.07 -15.99 -13.16
C LEU A 1077 -79.43 -14.63 -12.54
N SER A 1078 -80.67 -14.15 -12.73
CA SER A 1078 -81.17 -12.94 -12.07
C SER A 1078 -81.44 -13.17 -10.59
N LYS A 1079 -81.39 -12.09 -9.81
CA LYS A 1079 -81.65 -12.11 -8.36
C LYS A 1079 -83.03 -12.68 -8.00
N ASP A 1080 -84.03 -12.37 -8.82
CA ASP A 1080 -85.35 -13.00 -8.77
C ASP A 1080 -85.50 -13.99 -9.92
N LEU A 1081 -85.86 -15.23 -9.60
CA LEU A 1081 -86.09 -16.30 -10.58
C LEU A 1081 -87.30 -15.96 -11.47
N LEU A 1082 -87.10 -15.97 -12.79
CA LEU A 1082 -88.15 -15.84 -13.79
C LEU A 1082 -88.30 -17.17 -14.55
N VAL A 1083 -89.53 -17.70 -14.65
CA VAL A 1083 -89.83 -18.93 -15.38
C VAL A 1083 -91.15 -18.74 -16.12
N ASP A 1084 -91.24 -19.21 -17.36
CA ASP A 1084 -92.46 -19.36 -18.16
C ASP A 1084 -92.26 -20.56 -19.08
N LEU A 1085 -92.54 -21.76 -18.56
CA LEU A 1085 -92.24 -23.03 -19.22
C LEU A 1085 -93.49 -23.81 -19.55
N SER A 1086 -93.52 -24.41 -20.73
CA SER A 1086 -94.46 -25.47 -21.12
C SER A 1086 -93.71 -26.80 -21.13
N VAL A 1087 -94.18 -27.76 -20.35
CA VAL A 1087 -93.61 -29.11 -20.23
C VAL A 1087 -94.64 -30.10 -20.74
N LYS A 1088 -94.28 -30.87 -21.76
CA LYS A 1088 -95.13 -31.89 -22.37
C LYS A 1088 -94.50 -33.26 -22.22
N PHE A 1089 -95.32 -34.20 -21.77
CA PHE A 1089 -95.00 -35.61 -21.77
C PHE A 1089 -96.06 -36.38 -22.54
N LYS A 1090 -95.63 -37.37 -23.31
CA LYS A 1090 -96.51 -38.29 -24.02
C LYS A 1090 -96.21 -39.72 -23.61
N ASP A 1091 -97.27 -40.53 -23.48
CA ASP A 1091 -97.15 -41.97 -23.26
C ASP A 1091 -96.36 -42.39 -22.00
N ILE A 1092 -96.43 -41.62 -20.90
CA ILE A 1092 -95.79 -42.05 -19.64
C ILE A 1092 -96.49 -43.30 -19.11
N ASP A 1093 -95.77 -44.40 -18.91
CA ASP A 1093 -96.29 -45.57 -18.18
C ASP A 1093 -96.50 -45.21 -16.71
N LEU A 1094 -97.73 -45.40 -16.23
CA LEU A 1094 -98.11 -45.11 -14.86
C LEU A 1094 -97.80 -46.25 -13.88
N SER A 1095 -97.48 -47.46 -14.36
CA SER A 1095 -97.20 -48.61 -13.50
C SER A 1095 -96.08 -48.34 -12.48
N PRO A 1096 -94.95 -47.69 -12.87
CA PRO A 1096 -93.90 -47.27 -11.94
C PRO A 1096 -94.34 -46.19 -10.93
N MET A 1097 -95.45 -45.48 -11.15
CA MET A 1097 -95.97 -44.44 -10.24
C MET A 1097 -96.79 -45.02 -9.06
N THR A 1098 -96.91 -46.35 -8.99
CA THR A 1098 -97.58 -47.06 -7.89
C THR A 1098 -97.16 -46.60 -6.49
N PRO A 1099 -95.89 -46.29 -6.18
CA PRO A 1099 -95.52 -45.75 -4.87
C PRO A 1099 -96.27 -44.47 -4.48
N TYR A 1100 -96.40 -43.51 -5.41
CA TYR A 1100 -97.13 -42.26 -5.15
C TYR A 1100 -98.64 -42.49 -5.04
N SER A 1101 -99.21 -43.29 -5.95
CA SER A 1101 -100.63 -43.64 -5.90
C SER A 1101 -100.98 -44.43 -4.64
N GLY A 1102 -100.12 -45.35 -4.19
CA GLY A 1102 -100.29 -46.06 -2.92
C GLY A 1102 -100.29 -45.10 -1.72
N LYS A 1103 -99.32 -44.17 -1.65
CA LYS A 1103 -99.20 -43.21 -0.55
C LYS A 1103 -100.34 -42.20 -0.50
N TYR A 1104 -100.73 -41.59 -1.64
CA TYR A 1104 -101.67 -40.46 -1.67
C TYR A 1104 -103.06 -40.80 -2.21
N VAL A 1105 -103.22 -41.88 -2.97
CA VAL A 1105 -104.52 -42.31 -3.54
C VAL A 1105 -105.03 -43.59 -2.85
N GLY A 1106 -104.14 -44.39 -2.25
CA GLY A 1106 -104.47 -45.63 -1.54
C GLY A 1106 -104.70 -46.83 -2.47
N TYR A 1107 -104.23 -46.81 -3.71
CA TYR A 1107 -104.37 -47.91 -4.68
C TYR A 1107 -103.11 -48.08 -5.53
N LYS A 1108 -102.77 -49.31 -5.91
CA LYS A 1108 -101.73 -49.60 -6.90
C LYS A 1108 -102.22 -49.25 -8.31
N ILE A 1109 -101.31 -49.00 -9.24
CA ILE A 1109 -101.65 -48.81 -10.65
C ILE A 1109 -101.30 -50.10 -11.39
N GLN A 1110 -102.29 -50.72 -12.04
CA GLN A 1110 -102.07 -51.98 -12.77
C GLN A 1110 -101.59 -51.73 -14.21
N LYS A 1111 -102.16 -50.71 -14.87
CA LYS A 1111 -101.77 -50.23 -16.20
C LYS A 1111 -102.32 -48.83 -16.44
N GLY A 1112 -101.77 -48.12 -17.40
CA GLY A 1112 -102.28 -46.85 -17.88
C GLY A 1112 -101.17 -45.97 -18.42
N LYS A 1113 -101.54 -45.09 -19.36
CA LYS A 1113 -100.65 -44.08 -19.89
C LYS A 1113 -101.07 -42.70 -19.43
N LEU A 1114 -100.08 -41.83 -19.22
CA LEU A 1114 -100.25 -40.46 -18.79
C LEU A 1114 -99.69 -39.50 -19.83
N PHE A 1115 -100.52 -38.55 -20.21
CA PHE A 1115 -100.15 -37.39 -21.03
C PHE A 1115 -100.24 -36.16 -20.14
N MET A 1116 -99.19 -35.34 -20.16
CA MET A 1116 -99.14 -34.10 -19.40
C MET A 1116 -98.79 -32.94 -20.32
N ASP A 1117 -99.53 -31.85 -20.23
CA ASP A 1117 -99.18 -30.55 -20.80
C ASP A 1117 -99.28 -29.51 -19.67
N LEU A 1118 -98.13 -29.18 -19.10
CA LEU A 1118 -97.99 -28.35 -17.91
C LEU A 1118 -97.44 -27.00 -18.32
N LYS A 1119 -98.00 -25.91 -17.79
CA LYS A 1119 -97.48 -24.55 -17.95
C LYS A 1119 -97.19 -23.96 -16.58
N TYR A 1120 -95.97 -23.46 -16.38
CA TYR A 1120 -95.52 -22.89 -15.12
C TYR A 1120 -94.89 -21.53 -15.34
N GLN A 1121 -95.45 -20.51 -14.69
CA GLN A 1121 -94.92 -19.15 -14.69
C GLN A 1121 -94.48 -18.75 -13.27
N ILE A 1122 -93.24 -18.32 -13.11
CA ILE A 1122 -92.69 -17.78 -11.86
C ILE A 1122 -92.24 -16.35 -12.12
N VAL A 1123 -92.82 -15.39 -11.40
CA VAL A 1123 -92.41 -13.97 -11.44
C VAL A 1123 -92.36 -13.43 -10.02
N LYS A 1124 -91.24 -12.81 -9.62
CA LYS A 1124 -91.03 -12.25 -8.26
C LYS A 1124 -91.41 -13.24 -7.16
N ARG A 1125 -90.96 -14.49 -7.30
CA ARG A 1125 -91.24 -15.61 -6.37
C ARG A 1125 -92.71 -16.01 -6.23
N LYS A 1126 -93.60 -15.55 -7.12
CA LYS A 1126 -94.99 -16.01 -7.22
C LYS A 1126 -95.11 -17.06 -8.34
N LEU A 1127 -95.67 -18.22 -8.02
CA LEU A 1127 -95.94 -19.30 -8.96
C LEU A 1127 -97.39 -19.21 -9.46
N ASP A 1128 -97.55 -19.17 -10.78
CA ASP A 1128 -98.81 -19.40 -11.49
C ASP A 1128 -98.65 -20.67 -12.34
N SER A 1129 -99.64 -21.56 -12.33
CA SER A 1129 -99.52 -22.89 -12.94
C SER A 1129 -100.83 -23.36 -13.57
N GLN A 1130 -100.74 -23.91 -14.78
CA GLN A 1130 -101.84 -24.55 -15.49
C GLN A 1130 -101.43 -25.97 -15.89
N ASN A 1131 -102.11 -26.97 -15.36
CA ASN A 1131 -101.78 -28.39 -15.58
C ASN A 1131 -102.92 -29.07 -16.34
N LYS A 1132 -102.66 -29.52 -17.58
CA LYS A 1132 -103.58 -30.38 -18.32
C LYS A 1132 -103.06 -31.80 -18.26
N ILE A 1133 -103.89 -32.68 -17.70
CA ILE A 1133 -103.52 -34.07 -17.46
C ILE A 1133 -104.58 -34.95 -18.13
N PHE A 1134 -104.13 -35.91 -18.93
CA PHE A 1134 -104.99 -36.87 -19.60
C PHE A 1134 -104.47 -38.28 -19.35
N PHE A 1135 -105.38 -39.16 -18.93
CA PHE A 1135 -105.11 -40.56 -18.64
C PHE A 1135 -105.71 -41.40 -19.77
N ASP A 1136 -104.94 -42.35 -20.30
CA ASP A 1136 -105.39 -43.28 -21.33
C ASP A 1136 -105.27 -44.72 -20.83
N GLN A 1137 -106.34 -45.50 -20.98
CA GLN A 1137 -106.44 -46.89 -20.54
C GLN A 1137 -106.01 -47.14 -19.07
N PHE A 1138 -106.31 -46.19 -18.18
CA PHE A 1138 -105.92 -46.24 -16.77
C PHE A 1138 -106.74 -47.27 -15.97
N THR A 1139 -106.07 -48.08 -15.15
CA THR A 1139 -106.72 -49.06 -14.29
C THR A 1139 -106.02 -49.11 -12.93
N LEU A 1140 -106.80 -48.86 -11.87
CA LEU A 1140 -106.38 -49.03 -10.49
C LEU A 1140 -106.46 -50.50 -10.08
N GLY A 1141 -105.40 -51.00 -9.44
CA GLY A 1141 -105.31 -52.36 -8.90
C GLY A 1141 -105.73 -52.44 -7.43
N ASP A 1142 -104.94 -53.20 -6.66
CA ASP A 1142 -105.19 -53.48 -5.24
C ASP A 1142 -105.15 -52.21 -4.39
N LYS A 1143 -106.01 -52.18 -3.37
CA LYS A 1143 -105.98 -51.14 -2.34
C LYS A 1143 -104.71 -51.26 -1.51
N VAL A 1144 -104.06 -50.14 -1.24
CA VAL A 1144 -102.88 -50.01 -0.38
C VAL A 1144 -103.30 -49.22 0.86
N GLU A 1145 -103.05 -49.75 2.05
CA GLU A 1145 -103.26 -49.01 3.28
C GLU A 1145 -102.18 -47.92 3.40
N SER A 1146 -102.59 -46.67 3.26
CA SER A 1146 -101.73 -45.52 3.52
C SER A 1146 -102.47 -44.49 4.39
N PRO A 1147 -101.86 -44.00 5.48
CA PRO A 1147 -102.45 -42.97 6.34
C PRO A 1147 -102.57 -41.61 5.65
N GLN A 1148 -101.85 -41.40 4.53
CA GLN A 1148 -101.88 -40.17 3.74
C GLN A 1148 -102.78 -40.28 2.50
N ALA A 1149 -103.47 -41.40 2.32
CA ALA A 1149 -104.36 -41.60 1.18
C ALA A 1149 -105.58 -40.66 1.27
N THR A 1150 -105.93 -40.04 0.14
CA THR A 1150 -107.11 -39.21 0.00
C THR A 1150 -108.39 -40.04 0.14
N LYS A 1151 -109.44 -39.45 0.73
CA LYS A 1151 -110.74 -40.12 0.90
C LYS A 1151 -111.67 -39.98 -0.33
N LEU A 1152 -111.10 -39.65 -1.49
CA LEU A 1152 -111.86 -39.40 -2.73
C LEU A 1152 -112.32 -40.73 -3.35
N PRO A 1153 -113.50 -40.81 -3.99
CA PRO A 1153 -114.00 -42.02 -4.63
C PRO A 1153 -113.35 -42.22 -6.02
N VAL A 1154 -112.08 -42.63 -6.04
CA VAL A 1154 -111.22 -42.70 -7.24
C VAL A 1154 -111.49 -43.86 -8.22
N ARG A 1155 -112.41 -44.78 -7.92
CA ARG A 1155 -112.77 -45.92 -8.81
C ARG A 1155 -113.92 -45.61 -9.79
N LEU A 1156 -114.43 -44.38 -9.81
CA LEU A 1156 -115.57 -43.97 -10.63
C LEU A 1156 -115.17 -43.23 -11.92
N ALA A 1157 -113.87 -43.15 -12.23
CA ALA A 1157 -113.33 -42.49 -13.42
C ALA A 1157 -112.86 -43.51 -14.46
#